data_AF-A0AAW0IVJ1-F1
#
_entry.id   AF-A0AAW0IVJ1-F1
#
_cell.length_a   1.000
_cell.length_b   1.000
_cell.length_c   1.000
_cell.angle_alpha   90.00
_cell.angle_beta   90.00
_cell.angle_gamma   90.00
#
_symmetry.space_group_name_H-M   'P 1'
#
loop_
_entity.id
_entity.type
_entity.pdbx_description
1 polymer ?
#
loop_
_entity_poly.entity_id
_entity_poly.type
_entity_poly.pdbx_seq_one_letter_code
_entity_poly.pdbx_strand_id
1 'polypeptide(L)'
;MASSMLYALLFLLLHQSLFSTANLFHKKSLFRQDLEFSESQHKPLNDTTPTLFFEVTKPIKLPNTKPCSYHILQHDFGYTYDKPPVLANYTPPSHCPSQKFSKIVLQWNATCKGRQFDRIFGVWLGGVELFRSCTAEPRATGIVWSVEKDITRYYSLLMKNQTLAVYLGNLITSTYTGVYHVNITIQFYPAEKNGVSKLGDLVSKYHSPADLIIPFSQNLPLNNGLWFEIENSTDIALREFKIPQNAYRAVLEVYVSFHENDESWYSNLYNEYIEANNITGVAGNGPFREVVVSLDGQVVGAIWPFTVIFTGGVNPLLWRPITGIGSFDLPSYNIEITPFLGKIIDGKSHKFGFSVTNALNVWYIDANLHLWLDSKSTKIEGKILEHVSSPLVVSLVSDFKGLDGTFLSSVSRSVSSTGWVMSSYGNITTNWIQNFSYNNSMLIEENGDLQIVNQTIHFNDSVHAKMPSSSVFSTESHKKFDLYSYYNELDEGNGTSVSSENVTLGFFENKSKDVGFGFSKSSLENVQNGQGNMAVKNNLVVSGLGNTQQVYKYDGNDFCYFRNVSSSNYTILYDELGNICHKGTRSNSANIFHTKSPFRHQLDLSESQKKHLNDTPPTLFFEVTKPIKLPKTKPCSYHILQHDFGYTYGSPPVLANYTPPSHCPSQKFSKIVFQWHATCKGRQFDRIFGVWLGGVELFRSCTAEPRATGIVWSVEKDITRYYSLLMKNQTLAVYLGNLVTKTYTGVYHVNITIQFYPAKENDVSKLGALVSTHHSPADLIMPFSRNLPLNDGLWFKVENSTDIAFSEFKIPQNAYRAVLEVYVSFHENDEFWYSNLYNEYIEANNLTGAAGNGPFREVLVSLDGEEVGAVWPFTVIYTGGINPLLWRPITAIGSYDLPSYNIEITPFLGKILDGKSHKFGFSVTNALNVWYIDANLHLWLDSKSTKIEGKLVEHFSSPLAVSLVSDFKGLNGTFFNTVSRSISSTGWVKSSHGVITTNWIQNFSYENSMLMGKNGDLQIVNQIIHFNDTVHARPSSSVYSTESHKTFDLYLYYKDLDYGNGTSVSSENFTLGFFENRSKDVGFGFSKGSLSNVQNGQGYLVASNNSLVSGLGSTQQVYKYDGSDLCYFRNVSSLNYTILYDDVGNTCHKGRKSHSALG
;
A
#
# COMPACT_ATOMS: atom_id res chain seq x y z
N MET A 1 -39.15 17.20 21.49
CA MET A 1 -39.26 16.98 20.02
C MET A 1 -38.32 17.96 19.37
N ALA A 2 -37.53 17.52 18.37
CA ALA A 2 -36.62 18.33 17.55
C ALA A 2 -35.62 19.25 18.30
N SER A 3 -34.33 18.85 18.35
CA SER A 3 -33.23 19.80 18.62
C SER A 3 -31.89 19.32 18.02
N SER A 4 -31.41 18.11 18.35
CA SER A 4 -30.06 17.64 17.99
C SER A 4 -29.83 17.28 16.50
N MET A 5 -30.81 17.52 15.62
CA MET A 5 -30.74 17.09 14.22
C MET A 5 -30.08 18.11 13.28
N LEU A 6 -29.66 19.27 13.80
CA LEU A 6 -28.77 20.18 13.08
C LEU A 6 -27.29 20.03 13.50
N TYR A 7 -26.89 19.32 14.55
CA TYR A 7 -25.48 19.02 14.90
C TYR A 7 -24.93 17.95 13.94
N ALA A 8 -25.75 16.94 13.66
CA ALA A 8 -25.59 16.09 12.47
C ALA A 8 -25.84 16.82 11.12
N LEU A 9 -26.10 18.13 11.13
CA LEU A 9 -26.13 19.04 9.98
C LEU A 9 -25.16 20.23 10.14
N LEU A 10 -24.35 20.26 11.22
CA LEU A 10 -23.02 20.83 11.27
C LEU A 10 -21.86 19.88 11.93
N PHE A 11 -20.89 18.98 11.45
CA PHE A 11 -19.85 18.53 10.34
C PHE A 11 -20.06 17.84 8.82
N LEU A 12 -19.91 18.37 7.52
CA LEU A 12 -20.78 18.81 6.27
C LEU A 12 -21.83 20.08 6.08
N LEU A 13 -21.49 21.40 6.14
CA LEU A 13 -22.19 22.74 5.98
C LEU A 13 -21.23 24.03 5.96
N LEU A 14 -20.87 24.71 7.10
CA LEU A 14 -19.87 25.83 7.39
C LEU A 14 -18.89 26.23 6.29
N HIS A 15 -18.27 25.26 5.65
CA HIS A 15 -17.23 25.51 4.67
C HIS A 15 -17.37 24.61 3.43
N GLN A 16 -18.60 24.37 2.94
CA GLN A 16 -18.75 23.80 1.59
C GLN A 16 -18.22 24.77 0.55
N SER A 17 -17.39 24.26 -0.34
CA SER A 17 -17.46 24.54 -1.78
C SER A 17 -18.87 24.19 -2.30
N LEU A 18 -19.87 25.05 -2.00
CA LEU A 18 -21.26 24.87 -2.42
C LEU A 18 -21.36 24.77 -3.95
N PHE A 19 -21.43 23.53 -4.45
CA PHE A 19 -21.77 23.09 -5.81
C PHE A 19 -21.48 24.08 -6.96
N SER A 20 -20.43 23.82 -7.75
CA SER A 20 -20.28 24.40 -9.09
C SER A 20 -20.58 23.40 -10.21
N THR A 21 -21.68 22.66 -10.10
CA THR A 21 -22.30 21.98 -11.26
C THR A 21 -23.50 22.80 -11.75
N ALA A 22 -23.19 23.87 -12.49
CA ALA A 22 -24.16 24.88 -12.92
C ALA A 22 -25.16 24.38 -13.99
N ASN A 23 -26.23 23.70 -13.56
CA ASN A 23 -27.32 23.32 -14.44
C ASN A 23 -28.17 24.53 -14.88
N LEU A 24 -28.14 24.81 -16.18
CA LEU A 24 -28.71 26.01 -16.81
C LEU A 24 -30.24 26.04 -16.79
N PHE A 25 -30.83 27.10 -16.21
CA PHE A 25 -32.19 27.53 -16.54
C PHE A 25 -32.19 28.85 -17.32
N HIS A 26 -32.63 28.78 -18.58
CA HIS A 26 -32.71 29.93 -19.48
C HIS A 26 -33.78 30.96 -19.04
N LYS A 27 -33.37 32.23 -18.87
CA LYS A 27 -34.17 33.39 -19.27
C LYS A 27 -33.29 34.56 -19.68
N LYS A 28 -33.81 35.42 -20.56
CA LYS A 28 -33.04 36.51 -21.21
C LYS A 28 -32.98 37.76 -20.33
N SER A 29 -31.80 38.39 -20.33
CA SER A 29 -31.50 39.84 -20.24
C SER A 29 -32.49 40.81 -19.54
N LEU A 30 -31.97 41.73 -18.72
CA LEU A 30 -32.09 43.19 -18.87
C LEU A 30 -31.42 43.96 -17.71
N PHE A 31 -30.57 44.97 -18.04
CA PHE A 31 -29.91 45.96 -17.14
C PHE A 31 -29.03 45.37 -16.00
N ARG A 32 -27.88 45.92 -15.55
CA ARG A 32 -27.19 47.23 -15.58
C ARG A 32 -27.74 48.32 -14.66
N GLN A 33 -26.99 48.58 -13.57
CA GLN A 33 -27.07 49.75 -12.67
C GLN A 33 -28.32 49.78 -11.74
N ASP A 34 -28.29 50.34 -10.53
CA ASP A 34 -27.34 51.28 -9.89
C ASP A 34 -26.97 50.95 -8.40
N LEU A 35 -26.17 51.86 -7.84
CA LEU A 35 -25.47 51.97 -6.54
C LEU A 35 -26.22 51.75 -5.20
N GLU A 36 -25.38 51.49 -4.16
CA GLU A 36 -25.22 52.29 -2.91
C GLU A 36 -25.48 51.68 -1.51
N PHE A 37 -24.82 52.29 -0.52
CA PHE A 37 -24.72 52.00 0.94
C PHE A 37 -23.96 50.71 1.36
N SER A 38 -23.12 50.74 2.41
CA SER A 38 -22.66 51.84 3.28
C SER A 38 -21.21 51.62 3.72
N GLU A 39 -20.43 52.69 3.91
CA GLU A 39 -19.08 52.60 4.49
C GLU A 39 -19.12 52.29 6.00
N SER A 40 -18.18 51.48 6.47
CA SER A 40 -17.85 51.32 7.89
C SER A 40 -16.33 51.30 8.13
N GLN A 41 -15.73 52.49 8.11
CA GLN A 41 -14.38 52.79 8.63
C GLN A 41 -13.24 51.84 8.22
N HIS A 42 -12.87 51.83 6.93
CA HIS A 42 -11.56 51.31 6.54
C HIS A 42 -10.42 52.20 7.06
N LYS A 43 -9.67 51.71 8.06
CA LYS A 43 -8.26 52.13 8.21
C LYS A 43 -7.45 51.54 7.04
N PRO A 44 -6.59 52.33 6.35
CA PRO A 44 -5.68 51.78 5.36
C PRO A 44 -4.57 50.97 6.06
N LEU A 45 -4.67 49.64 5.96
CA LEU A 45 -3.61 48.71 6.38
C LEU A 45 -2.50 48.67 5.32
N ASN A 46 -1.68 49.72 5.31
CA ASN A 46 -0.41 49.73 4.58
C ASN A 46 0.59 48.78 5.24
N ASP A 47 1.44 48.15 4.42
CA ASP A 47 2.66 47.41 4.79
C ASP A 47 2.57 46.44 5.99
N THR A 48 1.50 45.63 6.03
CA THR A 48 1.59 44.30 6.65
C THR A 48 2.16 43.32 5.62
N THR A 49 3.29 42.68 5.96
CA THR A 49 3.94 41.70 5.08
C THR A 49 3.05 40.46 4.86
N PRO A 50 2.98 39.90 3.64
CA PRO A 50 2.31 38.64 3.38
C PRO A 50 2.82 37.53 4.30
N THR A 51 1.92 36.67 4.79
CA THR A 51 2.33 35.51 5.61
C THR A 51 2.99 34.47 4.70
N LEU A 52 4.23 34.09 5.01
CA LEU A 52 4.90 32.95 4.36
C LEU A 52 4.24 31.66 4.84
N PHE A 53 3.79 30.83 3.91
CA PHE A 53 3.40 29.44 4.19
C PHE A 53 4.47 28.50 3.65
N PHE A 54 4.71 27.38 4.34
CA PHE A 54 5.65 26.35 3.89
C PHE A 54 5.28 24.95 4.39
N GLU A 55 5.63 23.94 3.61
CA GLU A 55 5.68 22.55 4.04
C GLU A 55 7.11 22.22 4.51
N VAL A 56 7.29 21.38 5.54
CA VAL A 56 8.63 20.90 5.91
C VAL A 56 9.03 19.71 5.07
N THR A 57 10.05 19.92 4.23
CA THR A 57 10.74 18.89 3.46
C THR A 57 12.26 19.07 3.54
N LYS A 58 13.02 18.03 3.18
CA LYS A 58 14.49 18.11 3.10
C LYS A 58 14.93 18.96 1.90
N PRO A 59 16.00 19.77 2.02
CA PRO A 59 16.56 20.52 0.90
C PRO A 59 16.93 19.63 -0.30
N ILE A 60 16.64 20.12 -1.51
CA ILE A 60 17.07 19.45 -2.74
C ILE A 60 18.60 19.55 -2.86
N LYS A 61 19.29 18.41 -2.96
CA LYS A 61 20.74 18.39 -3.26
C LYS A 61 20.99 18.87 -4.70
N LEU A 62 21.55 20.08 -4.82
CA LEU A 62 21.89 20.72 -6.10
C LEU A 62 23.36 20.47 -6.49
N PRO A 63 23.70 20.47 -7.81
CA PRO A 63 25.09 20.47 -8.28
C PRO A 63 25.79 21.82 -8.01
N ASN A 64 27.14 21.85 -8.02
CA ASN A 64 27.91 23.09 -7.85
C ASN A 64 28.00 23.94 -9.13
N THR A 65 26.97 23.87 -9.99
CA THR A 65 26.89 24.62 -11.25
C THR A 65 25.80 25.69 -11.15
N LYS A 66 26.03 26.85 -11.80
CA LYS A 66 24.99 27.88 -11.86
C LYS A 66 23.80 27.36 -12.69
N PRO A 67 22.56 27.43 -12.18
CA PRO A 67 21.39 27.06 -12.98
C PRO A 67 21.20 28.02 -14.14
N CYS A 68 20.60 27.49 -15.20
CA CYS A 68 19.98 28.25 -16.27
C CYS A 68 18.47 28.32 -15.96
N SER A 69 17.98 29.50 -15.58
CA SER A 69 16.58 29.71 -15.21
C SER A 69 15.71 29.94 -16.46
N TYR A 70 14.73 29.07 -16.69
CA TYR A 70 13.77 29.21 -17.78
C TYR A 70 12.38 29.45 -17.20
N HIS A 71 11.90 30.69 -17.31
CA HIS A 71 10.54 31.08 -16.94
C HIS A 71 9.58 30.70 -18.07
N ILE A 72 8.46 30.03 -17.75
CA ILE A 72 7.57 29.40 -18.75
C ILE A 72 6.16 29.99 -18.71
N LEU A 73 5.66 30.31 -17.51
CA LEU A 73 4.33 30.87 -17.33
C LEU A 73 4.33 31.86 -16.16
N GLN A 74 3.84 33.06 -16.42
CA GLN A 74 3.26 33.97 -15.42
C GLN A 74 1.76 34.05 -15.71
N HIS A 75 0.91 33.83 -14.72
CA HIS A 75 -0.54 33.89 -14.89
C HIS A 75 -1.30 34.25 -13.62
N ASP A 76 -2.42 34.95 -13.78
CA ASP A 76 -3.32 35.38 -12.71
C ASP A 76 -4.58 34.50 -12.71
N PHE A 77 -4.57 33.43 -11.92
CA PHE A 77 -5.73 32.53 -11.80
C PHE A 77 -6.80 33.20 -10.93
N GLY A 78 -7.72 33.92 -11.58
CA GLY A 78 -8.86 34.58 -10.97
C GLY A 78 -10.21 33.95 -11.38
N TYR A 79 -10.55 34.02 -12.66
CA TYR A 79 -11.79 33.46 -13.22
C TYR A 79 -11.47 32.25 -14.12
N THR A 80 -11.01 31.15 -13.52
CA THR A 80 -10.46 29.96 -14.21
C THR A 80 -11.17 28.64 -13.87
N TYR A 81 -12.09 28.65 -12.90
CA TYR A 81 -13.01 27.54 -12.63
C TYR A 81 -13.94 27.31 -13.83
N ASP A 82 -14.30 26.05 -14.11
CA ASP A 82 -15.08 25.58 -15.28
C ASP A 82 -14.55 26.07 -16.65
N LYS A 83 -13.23 26.27 -16.78
CA LYS A 83 -12.57 26.73 -18.00
C LYS A 83 -11.36 25.90 -18.38
N PRO A 84 -10.91 25.96 -19.65
CA PRO A 84 -9.75 25.21 -20.08
C PRO A 84 -8.45 25.60 -19.35
N PRO A 85 -7.56 24.61 -19.13
CA PRO A 85 -6.21 24.84 -18.63
C PRO A 85 -5.46 25.91 -19.42
N VAL A 86 -4.68 26.72 -18.71
CA VAL A 86 -3.84 27.76 -19.30
C VAL A 86 -2.70 27.09 -20.07
N LEU A 87 -2.62 27.34 -21.37
CA LEU A 87 -1.64 26.72 -22.25
C LEU A 87 -0.46 27.67 -22.55
N ALA A 88 0.76 27.14 -22.50
CA ALA A 88 1.97 27.84 -22.89
C ALA A 88 2.86 26.96 -23.77
N ASN A 89 3.45 27.54 -24.82
CA ASN A 89 4.39 26.80 -25.68
C ASN A 89 5.70 26.56 -24.95
N TYR A 90 6.11 25.30 -24.83
CA TYR A 90 7.38 24.90 -24.24
C TYR A 90 8.38 24.50 -25.32
N THR A 91 9.54 25.16 -25.30
CA THR A 91 10.73 24.76 -26.05
C THR A 91 11.88 24.52 -25.08
N PRO A 92 12.73 23.50 -25.25
CA PRO A 92 13.93 23.32 -24.44
C PRO A 92 14.82 24.57 -24.52
N PRO A 93 15.47 24.98 -23.42
CA PRO A 93 16.13 26.28 -23.35
C PRO A 93 17.45 26.30 -24.13
N SER A 94 17.36 26.62 -25.41
CA SER A 94 18.48 26.74 -26.36
C SER A 94 19.50 27.81 -25.97
N HIS A 95 19.10 28.79 -25.16
CA HIS A 95 19.97 29.84 -24.61
C HIS A 95 20.88 29.35 -23.47
N CYS A 96 20.67 28.14 -22.92
CA CYS A 96 21.52 27.63 -21.85
C CYS A 96 22.94 27.30 -22.34
N PRO A 97 24.01 27.71 -21.61
CA PRO A 97 25.41 27.43 -21.99
C PRO A 97 25.81 25.95 -22.02
N SER A 98 24.95 25.07 -21.50
CA SER A 98 25.04 23.62 -21.66
C SER A 98 23.70 23.11 -22.17
N GLN A 99 23.73 22.08 -23.02
CA GLN A 99 22.56 21.31 -23.44
C GLN A 99 22.57 19.89 -22.80
N LYS A 100 23.31 19.76 -21.69
CA LYS A 100 23.37 18.57 -20.82
C LYS A 100 23.27 19.00 -19.36
N PHE A 101 22.23 18.54 -18.69
CA PHE A 101 21.89 18.90 -17.31
C PHE A 101 21.96 17.67 -16.40
N SER A 102 22.41 17.87 -15.15
CA SER A 102 22.48 16.82 -14.13
C SER A 102 21.35 16.89 -13.10
N LYS A 103 20.68 18.05 -13.01
CA LYS A 103 19.52 18.31 -12.16
C LYS A 103 18.60 19.30 -12.88
N ILE A 104 17.29 19.09 -12.80
CA ILE A 104 16.27 20.01 -13.30
C ILE A 104 15.20 20.13 -12.21
N VAL A 105 14.95 21.36 -11.75
CA VAL A 105 14.02 21.65 -10.65
C VAL A 105 12.90 22.54 -11.16
N LEU A 106 11.64 22.16 -10.92
CA LEU A 106 10.48 23.02 -11.13
C LEU A 106 10.32 23.88 -9.89
N GLN A 107 10.14 25.18 -10.09
CA GLN A 107 9.86 26.16 -9.07
C GLN A 107 8.50 26.79 -9.35
N TRP A 108 7.55 26.52 -8.46
CA TRP A 108 6.25 27.20 -8.40
C TRP A 108 6.34 28.28 -7.32
N ASN A 109 6.13 29.54 -7.70
CA ASN A 109 6.05 30.66 -6.75
C ASN A 109 4.67 31.30 -6.89
N ALA A 110 3.94 31.48 -5.79
CA ALA A 110 2.60 32.05 -5.83
C ALA A 110 2.33 33.03 -4.68
N THR A 111 1.52 34.04 -4.96
CA THR A 111 0.94 34.97 -3.98
C THR A 111 -0.56 35.08 -4.18
N CYS A 112 -1.28 35.37 -3.10
CA CYS A 112 -2.71 35.63 -3.12
C CYS A 112 -3.08 36.58 -1.97
N LYS A 113 -4.04 37.48 -2.19
CA LYS A 113 -4.55 38.42 -1.19
C LYS A 113 -6.05 38.63 -1.38
N GLY A 114 -6.80 38.52 -0.28
CA GLY A 114 -8.25 38.44 -0.28
C GLY A 114 -8.70 37.19 0.47
N ARG A 115 -9.93 36.73 0.23
CA ARG A 115 -10.46 35.45 0.71
C ARG A 115 -10.50 34.44 -0.44
N GLN A 116 -9.95 33.26 -0.22
CA GLN A 116 -10.21 32.01 -0.95
C GLN A 116 -10.19 30.86 0.07
N PHE A 117 -10.71 29.71 -0.33
CA PHE A 117 -10.36 28.44 0.28
C PHE A 117 -9.24 27.77 -0.53
N ASP A 118 -8.74 26.66 -0.03
CA ASP A 118 -7.85 25.76 -0.74
C ASP A 118 -8.47 25.22 -2.04
N ARG A 119 -7.59 24.92 -3.00
CA ARG A 119 -7.90 24.44 -4.35
C ARG A 119 -6.82 23.49 -4.79
N ILE A 120 -7.22 22.37 -5.39
CA ILE A 120 -6.31 21.52 -6.15
C ILE A 120 -5.87 22.20 -7.46
N PHE A 121 -4.61 22.00 -7.84
CA PHE A 121 -4.11 22.33 -9.16
C PHE A 121 -3.07 21.34 -9.67
N GLY A 122 -2.92 21.32 -11.01
CA GLY A 122 -1.97 20.46 -11.72
C GLY A 122 -1.19 21.20 -12.79
N VAL A 123 0.02 20.71 -13.07
CA VAL A 123 0.92 21.21 -14.11
C VAL A 123 1.34 20.05 -15.00
N TRP A 124 0.97 20.10 -16.28
CA TRP A 124 1.29 19.09 -17.29
C TRP A 124 2.20 19.64 -18.37
N LEU A 125 3.02 18.78 -18.97
CA LEU A 125 3.86 19.11 -20.12
C LEU A 125 3.67 18.05 -21.21
N GLY A 126 3.05 18.44 -22.33
CA GLY A 126 2.65 17.50 -23.38
C GLY A 126 1.66 16.44 -22.89
N GLY A 127 0.84 16.78 -21.89
CA GLY A 127 -0.04 15.86 -21.16
C GLY A 127 0.62 15.07 -20.02
N VAL A 128 1.93 15.12 -19.85
CA VAL A 128 2.62 14.40 -18.75
C VAL A 128 2.57 15.26 -17.49
N GLU A 129 1.96 14.78 -16.41
CA GLU A 129 1.85 15.55 -15.16
C GLU A 129 3.21 15.64 -14.44
N LEU A 130 3.62 16.86 -14.06
CA LEU A 130 4.90 17.12 -13.41
C LEU A 130 4.77 17.48 -11.94
N PHE A 131 3.62 18.05 -11.55
CA PHE A 131 3.40 18.65 -10.25
C PHE A 131 1.90 18.76 -9.97
N ARG A 132 1.51 18.35 -8.76
CA ARG A 132 0.15 18.43 -8.22
C ARG A 132 0.24 18.98 -6.80
N SER A 133 -0.66 19.88 -6.44
CA SER A 133 -0.48 20.71 -5.24
C SER A 133 -1.78 21.41 -4.83
N CYS A 134 -1.91 21.81 -3.57
CA CYS A 134 -2.98 22.69 -3.10
C CYS A 134 -2.52 24.11 -2.90
N THR A 135 -3.42 25.04 -3.24
CA THR A 135 -3.23 26.44 -2.91
C THR A 135 -3.38 26.69 -1.41
N ALA A 136 -2.34 27.24 -0.80
CA ALA A 136 -2.44 27.86 0.52
C ALA A 136 -3.63 28.84 0.62
N GLU A 137 -4.37 28.76 1.72
CA GLU A 137 -5.45 29.71 2.03
C GLU A 137 -4.94 31.13 2.33
N PRO A 138 -5.43 32.17 1.63
CA PRO A 138 -4.99 33.54 1.82
C PRO A 138 -5.59 34.20 3.06
N ARG A 139 -4.79 35.08 3.67
CA ARG A 139 -5.23 36.02 4.71
C ARG A 139 -5.57 37.38 4.08
N ALA A 140 -6.29 38.23 4.82
CA ALA A 140 -6.55 39.62 4.41
C ALA A 140 -5.26 40.45 4.18
N THR A 141 -4.18 40.14 4.90
CA THR A 141 -2.83 40.70 4.69
C THR A 141 -2.12 40.18 3.43
N GLY A 142 -2.62 39.09 2.85
CA GLY A 142 -1.98 38.33 1.78
C GLY A 142 -1.08 37.21 2.29
N ILE A 143 -0.73 36.31 1.37
CA ILE A 143 0.18 35.18 1.55
C ILE A 143 1.23 35.13 0.44
N VAL A 144 2.34 34.47 0.75
CA VAL A 144 3.36 34.04 -0.22
C VAL A 144 3.76 32.60 0.08
N TRP A 145 3.93 31.80 -0.95
CA TRP A 145 4.42 30.42 -0.82
C TRP A 145 5.16 29.98 -2.09
N SER A 146 6.02 28.98 -1.93
CA SER A 146 6.87 28.48 -3.01
C SER A 146 7.17 27.00 -2.84
N VAL A 147 7.20 26.26 -3.95
CA VAL A 147 7.52 24.83 -3.98
C VAL A 147 8.63 24.58 -4.99
N GLU A 148 9.65 23.83 -4.58
CA GLU A 148 10.70 23.31 -5.46
C GLU A 148 10.55 21.79 -5.60
N LYS A 149 10.42 21.29 -6.83
CA LYS A 149 10.26 19.85 -7.13
C LYS A 149 11.33 19.34 -8.09
N ASP A 150 11.93 18.20 -7.78
CA ASP A 150 12.94 17.55 -8.63
C ASP A 150 12.30 16.83 -9.83
N ILE A 151 12.14 17.56 -10.94
CA ILE A 151 11.60 17.05 -12.20
C ILE A 151 12.69 16.46 -13.12
N THR A 152 13.90 16.18 -12.63
CA THR A 152 14.98 15.58 -13.43
C THR A 152 14.55 14.26 -14.09
N ARG A 153 13.60 13.52 -13.49
CA ARG A 153 13.07 12.27 -14.05
C ARG A 153 12.38 12.42 -15.42
N TYR A 154 11.90 13.61 -15.76
CA TYR A 154 11.21 13.90 -17.02
C TYR A 154 12.14 14.36 -18.16
N TYR A 155 13.46 14.15 -18.06
CA TYR A 155 14.47 14.73 -18.96
C TYR A 155 14.15 14.62 -20.46
N SER A 156 13.71 13.47 -20.98
CA SER A 156 13.44 13.32 -22.42
C SER A 156 12.16 14.00 -22.91
N LEU A 157 11.29 14.44 -22.02
CA LEU A 157 10.15 15.31 -22.31
C LEU A 157 10.62 16.77 -22.29
N LEU A 158 11.38 17.14 -21.25
CA LEU A 158 11.95 18.47 -21.06
C LEU A 158 12.97 18.88 -22.15
N MET A 159 13.57 17.90 -22.86
CA MET A 159 14.44 18.12 -24.01
C MET A 159 13.71 18.02 -25.37
N LYS A 160 12.38 18.16 -25.41
CA LYS A 160 11.56 18.23 -26.64
C LYS A 160 10.62 19.44 -26.59
N ASN A 161 10.20 19.94 -27.76
CA ASN A 161 9.12 20.93 -27.83
C ASN A 161 7.79 20.28 -27.40
N GLN A 162 7.02 20.98 -26.57
CA GLN A 162 5.77 20.50 -25.98
C GLN A 162 4.81 21.67 -25.72
N THR A 163 3.59 21.39 -25.24
CA THR A 163 2.69 22.39 -24.67
C THR A 163 2.63 22.20 -23.16
N LEU A 164 2.96 23.22 -22.36
CA LEU A 164 2.63 23.25 -20.95
C LEU A 164 1.13 23.51 -20.81
N ALA A 165 0.45 22.78 -19.94
CA ALA A 165 -0.92 23.06 -19.52
C ALA A 165 -0.96 23.21 -17.99
N VAL A 166 -1.66 24.21 -17.49
CA VAL A 166 -1.79 24.47 -16.05
C VAL A 166 -3.25 24.72 -15.70
N TYR A 167 -3.80 23.94 -14.78
CA TYR A 167 -5.16 24.11 -14.29
C TYR A 167 -5.15 24.36 -12.80
N LEU A 168 -5.61 25.55 -12.41
CA LEU A 168 -5.97 25.94 -11.05
C LEU A 168 -7.36 26.57 -11.17
N GLY A 169 -8.39 25.84 -10.74
CA GLY A 169 -9.78 26.29 -10.79
C GLY A 169 -10.03 27.34 -9.72
N ASN A 170 -10.10 28.63 -10.11
CA ASN A 170 -10.44 29.72 -9.20
C ASN A 170 -11.64 30.53 -9.70
N LEU A 171 -12.39 31.10 -8.77
CA LEU A 171 -13.55 31.94 -9.02
C LEU A 171 -13.51 33.19 -8.13
N ILE A 172 -13.83 34.34 -8.71
CA ILE A 172 -13.94 35.62 -7.99
C ILE A 172 -15.41 36.03 -7.88
N THR A 173 -15.84 36.37 -6.68
CA THR A 173 -17.18 36.87 -6.32
C THR A 173 -17.07 37.97 -5.26
N SER A 174 -18.19 38.46 -4.74
CA SER A 174 -18.21 39.34 -3.55
C SER A 174 -17.63 38.67 -2.29
N THR A 175 -17.66 37.34 -2.20
CA THR A 175 -17.14 36.56 -1.07
C THR A 175 -15.71 36.09 -1.34
N TYR A 176 -15.48 35.53 -2.53
CA TYR A 176 -14.21 34.96 -2.96
C TYR A 176 -13.42 36.03 -3.71
N THR A 177 -12.47 36.68 -3.04
CA THR A 177 -11.79 37.89 -3.53
C THR A 177 -10.31 37.68 -3.87
N GLY A 178 -9.74 36.53 -3.50
CA GLY A 178 -8.33 36.23 -3.76
C GLY A 178 -8.07 35.75 -5.19
N VAL A 179 -7.20 36.45 -5.91
CA VAL A 179 -6.59 36.01 -7.18
C VAL A 179 -5.24 35.37 -6.87
N TYR A 180 -4.97 34.19 -7.45
CA TYR A 180 -3.67 33.53 -7.32
C TYR A 180 -2.74 34.00 -8.45
N HIS A 181 -1.76 34.83 -8.09
CA HIS A 181 -0.70 35.29 -8.98
C HIS A 181 0.42 34.25 -8.98
N VAL A 182 0.63 33.57 -10.11
CA VAL A 182 1.50 32.38 -10.22
C VAL A 182 2.65 32.64 -11.18
N ASN A 183 3.85 32.22 -10.77
CA ASN A 183 5.05 32.16 -11.61
C ASN A 183 5.63 30.74 -11.61
N ILE A 184 5.78 30.15 -12.80
CA ILE A 184 6.39 28.83 -13.02
C ILE A 184 7.73 29.00 -13.74
N THR A 185 8.79 28.53 -13.08
CA THR A 185 10.17 28.57 -13.59
C THR A 185 10.79 27.18 -13.49
N ILE A 186 11.56 26.75 -14.49
CA ILE A 186 12.37 25.54 -14.41
C ILE A 186 13.85 25.93 -14.36
N GLN A 187 14.54 25.44 -13.34
CA GLN A 187 15.97 25.64 -13.09
C GLN A 187 16.78 24.47 -13.64
N PHE A 188 17.53 24.69 -14.71
CA PHE A 188 18.35 23.67 -15.38
C PHE A 188 19.81 23.75 -14.93
N TYR A 189 20.30 22.78 -14.16
CA TYR A 189 21.67 22.77 -13.64
C TYR A 189 22.60 21.97 -14.57
N PRO A 190 23.63 22.59 -15.19
CA PRO A 190 24.58 21.89 -16.04
C PRO A 190 25.33 20.77 -15.32
N ALA A 191 25.68 19.70 -16.05
CA ALA A 191 26.60 18.69 -15.54
C ALA A 191 28.02 19.26 -15.32
N GLU A 192 28.67 18.87 -14.22
CA GLU A 192 30.01 19.34 -13.87
C GLU A 192 31.08 18.82 -14.85
N LYS A 193 31.97 19.70 -15.34
CA LYS A 193 32.92 19.38 -16.43
C LYS A 193 33.87 18.21 -16.13
N ASN A 194 34.19 17.97 -14.86
CA ASN A 194 35.07 16.88 -14.43
C ASN A 194 34.29 15.60 -14.04
N GLY A 195 32.95 15.65 -14.00
CA GLY A 195 32.07 14.54 -13.62
C GLY A 195 31.89 13.46 -14.69
N VAL A 196 32.87 13.27 -15.57
CA VAL A 196 32.82 12.25 -16.64
C VAL A 196 33.11 10.87 -16.04
N SER A 197 32.09 10.26 -15.45
CA SER A 197 32.08 8.85 -15.14
C SER A 197 32.19 8.04 -16.44
N LYS A 198 33.42 7.62 -16.78
CA LYS A 198 33.72 6.67 -17.87
C LYS A 198 33.16 5.28 -17.55
N LEU A 199 31.83 5.15 -17.57
CA LEU A 199 31.15 3.87 -17.42
C LEU A 199 29.94 3.85 -18.36
N GLY A 200 30.17 3.36 -19.59
CA GLY A 200 29.12 2.94 -20.54
C GLY A 200 28.38 1.67 -20.08
N ASP A 201 28.39 1.44 -18.77
CA ASP A 201 27.82 0.31 -18.09
C ASP A 201 26.30 0.51 -18.04
N LEU A 202 25.57 -0.56 -18.33
CA LEU A 202 24.10 -0.57 -18.36
C LEU A 202 23.42 -0.19 -17.03
N VAL A 203 24.25 -0.10 -15.99
CA VAL A 203 24.08 0.46 -14.64
C VAL A 203 23.75 1.95 -14.63
N SER A 204 24.42 2.75 -15.45
CA SER A 204 24.20 4.20 -15.49
C SER A 204 22.96 4.49 -16.33
N LYS A 205 22.84 3.79 -17.46
CA LYS A 205 21.59 3.68 -18.24
C LYS A 205 20.43 3.06 -17.49
N TYR A 206 20.65 2.45 -16.32
CA TYR A 206 19.58 2.11 -15.41
C TYR A 206 18.88 3.38 -14.92
N HIS A 207 19.71 4.19 -14.29
CA HIS A 207 19.34 5.22 -13.35
C HIS A 207 19.23 6.58 -14.07
N SER A 208 19.29 6.57 -15.39
CA SER A 208 18.94 7.73 -16.19
C SER A 208 17.45 8.01 -16.07
N PRO A 209 17.03 9.27 -16.27
CA PRO A 209 15.67 9.62 -16.66
C PRO A 209 15.18 8.86 -17.90
N ALA A 210 13.87 8.89 -18.12
CA ALA A 210 13.18 8.28 -19.24
C ALA A 210 13.67 8.76 -20.62
N ASP A 211 13.59 7.94 -21.67
CA ASP A 211 13.90 8.31 -23.08
C ASP A 211 12.63 8.76 -23.85
N LEU A 212 11.47 8.32 -23.38
CA LEU A 212 10.13 8.67 -23.86
C LEU A 212 9.20 8.72 -22.64
N ILE A 213 8.13 9.51 -22.64
CA ILE A 213 7.10 9.44 -21.61
C ILE A 213 5.77 9.54 -22.34
N ILE A 214 4.83 8.64 -22.03
CA ILE A 214 3.48 8.67 -22.61
C ILE A 214 2.51 9.19 -21.54
N PRO A 215 1.73 10.24 -21.85
CA PRO A 215 0.69 10.76 -20.97
C PRO A 215 -0.60 9.97 -21.11
N PHE A 216 -1.31 9.79 -20.00
CA PHE A 216 -2.65 9.25 -20.05
C PHE A 216 -3.73 10.27 -19.78
N SER A 217 -3.34 11.45 -19.29
CA SER A 217 -4.16 12.64 -19.15
C SER A 217 -5.21 12.76 -20.26
N GLN A 218 -6.42 13.11 -19.87
CA GLN A 218 -7.49 13.48 -20.78
C GLN A 218 -7.00 14.49 -21.83
N ASN A 219 -7.55 14.38 -23.05
CA ASN A 219 -7.09 15.17 -24.19
C ASN A 219 -7.78 16.54 -24.19
N LEU A 220 -7.01 17.60 -24.41
CA LEU A 220 -7.55 18.96 -24.57
C LEU A 220 -8.41 19.10 -25.84
N PRO A 221 -9.45 19.96 -25.85
CA PRO A 221 -9.87 20.84 -24.77
C PRO A 221 -10.79 20.16 -23.75
N LEU A 222 -10.66 20.57 -22.49
CA LEU A 222 -11.48 20.19 -21.33
C LEU A 222 -11.80 21.48 -20.56
N ASN A 223 -12.81 21.49 -19.69
CA ASN A 223 -13.09 22.60 -18.77
C ASN A 223 -12.65 22.32 -17.32
N ASN A 224 -11.74 21.34 -17.13
CA ASN A 224 -11.15 20.94 -15.86
C ASN A 224 -9.65 20.64 -16.09
N GLY A 225 -8.93 20.16 -15.07
CA GLY A 225 -7.60 19.57 -15.22
C GLY A 225 -7.58 18.36 -16.16
N LEU A 226 -6.39 17.93 -16.57
CA LEU A 226 -6.24 16.81 -17.52
C LEU A 226 -6.27 15.43 -16.82
N TRP A 227 -6.41 15.39 -15.50
CA TRP A 227 -6.76 14.16 -14.78
C TRP A 227 -8.12 13.62 -15.24
N PHE A 228 -8.35 12.34 -15.04
CA PHE A 228 -9.68 11.75 -15.14
C PHE A 228 -10.45 12.06 -13.87
N GLU A 229 -11.68 12.51 -14.03
CA GLU A 229 -12.64 12.53 -12.95
C GLU A 229 -13.23 11.14 -12.76
N ILE A 230 -13.45 10.77 -11.50
CA ILE A 230 -14.23 9.59 -11.14
C ILE A 230 -15.36 9.99 -10.19
N GLU A 231 -16.60 9.71 -10.61
CA GLU A 231 -17.81 10.25 -10.01
C GLU A 231 -18.43 9.36 -8.94
N ASN A 232 -18.32 8.04 -9.13
CA ASN A 232 -19.10 7.08 -8.35
C ASN A 232 -18.64 5.62 -8.59
N SER A 233 -19.34 4.75 -7.87
CA SER A 233 -19.15 3.31 -7.80
C SER A 233 -19.65 2.65 -9.05
N THR A 234 -18.86 2.79 -10.12
CA THR A 234 -18.98 2.06 -11.40
C THR A 234 -17.98 2.50 -12.46
N ASP A 235 -17.48 3.71 -12.31
CA ASP A 235 -17.21 4.65 -13.41
C ASP A 235 -15.89 4.47 -14.17
N ILE A 236 -15.90 3.85 -15.36
CA ILE A 236 -14.68 3.43 -16.08
C ILE A 236 -14.04 4.52 -17.00
N ALA A 237 -13.22 5.43 -16.47
CA ALA A 237 -12.38 6.38 -17.21
C ALA A 237 -11.41 5.79 -18.31
N LEU A 238 -11.89 5.37 -19.50
CA LEU A 238 -11.06 4.63 -20.50
C LEU A 238 -10.05 5.46 -21.32
N ARG A 239 -8.87 4.88 -21.61
CA ARG A 239 -7.75 5.53 -22.35
C ARG A 239 -6.79 4.55 -23.04
N GLU A 240 -6.98 4.33 -24.33
CA GLU A 240 -6.09 3.46 -25.11
C GLU A 240 -4.70 4.05 -25.39
N PHE A 241 -3.71 3.16 -25.51
CA PHE A 241 -2.37 3.49 -25.99
C PHE A 241 -1.68 2.27 -26.63
N LYS A 242 -0.53 2.56 -27.20
CA LYS A 242 0.42 1.62 -27.81
C LYS A 242 1.81 2.24 -27.68
N ILE A 243 2.84 1.41 -27.58
CA ILE A 243 4.22 1.87 -27.38
C ILE A 243 5.12 1.33 -28.51
N PRO A 244 6.44 1.64 -28.53
CA PRO A 244 7.33 1.27 -29.63
C PRO A 244 7.43 -0.24 -29.94
N GLN A 245 8.35 -0.62 -30.83
CA GLN A 245 8.87 -1.99 -30.87
C GLN A 245 10.33 -2.12 -30.38
N ASN A 246 10.78 -1.19 -29.51
CA ASN A 246 12.03 -1.35 -28.75
C ASN A 246 12.11 -0.84 -27.29
N ALA A 247 11.02 -0.66 -26.53
CA ALA A 247 11.18 -0.12 -25.17
C ALA A 247 11.84 -1.11 -24.21
N TYR A 248 12.79 -0.57 -23.47
CA TYR A 248 13.45 -1.15 -22.32
C TYR A 248 13.42 -0.34 -21.03
N ARG A 249 12.53 0.65 -20.88
CA ARG A 249 11.85 0.85 -19.61
C ARG A 249 10.42 1.17 -19.79
N ALA A 250 9.62 0.91 -18.76
CA ALA A 250 8.86 2.01 -18.24
C ALA A 250 8.69 2.01 -16.70
N VAL A 251 8.11 3.10 -16.22
CA VAL A 251 7.48 3.25 -14.91
C VAL A 251 6.24 4.08 -15.20
N LEU A 252 5.07 3.58 -14.86
CA LEU A 252 3.93 4.47 -14.70
C LEU A 252 4.11 5.20 -13.39
N GLU A 253 3.85 6.48 -13.40
CA GLU A 253 3.83 7.30 -12.20
C GLU A 253 2.43 7.87 -12.11
N VAL A 254 1.76 7.65 -10.98
CA VAL A 254 0.36 8.08 -10.80
C VAL A 254 0.25 9.15 -9.74
N TYR A 255 -0.61 10.10 -10.08
CA TYR A 255 -0.93 11.32 -9.38
C TYR A 255 -2.39 11.29 -9.00
N VAL A 256 -2.67 11.50 -7.71
CA VAL A 256 -4.04 11.39 -7.19
C VAL A 256 -4.34 12.55 -6.25
N SER A 257 -5.48 13.18 -6.50
CA SER A 257 -6.09 14.22 -5.69
C SER A 257 -7.59 13.91 -5.56
N PHE A 258 -8.25 14.44 -4.54
CA PHE A 258 -9.52 13.91 -4.04
C PHE A 258 -10.44 15.01 -3.50
N HIS A 259 -11.71 15.01 -3.90
CA HIS A 259 -12.60 16.18 -3.80
C HIS A 259 -14.10 15.83 -3.71
N GLU A 260 -14.97 16.84 -3.58
CA GLU A 260 -16.40 16.72 -3.20
C GLU A 260 -16.58 15.73 -2.03
N ASN A 261 -17.68 15.01 -1.84
CA ASN A 261 -17.94 14.21 -0.60
C ASN A 261 -16.75 13.37 -0.13
N ASP A 262 -15.85 13.13 -1.08
CA ASP A 262 -14.45 12.92 -0.83
C ASP A 262 -13.55 14.13 -0.37
N GLU A 263 -13.67 14.61 0.89
CA GLU A 263 -12.61 15.36 1.61
C GLU A 263 -12.06 14.91 2.98
N SER A 264 -12.68 15.19 4.13
CA SER A 264 -12.14 14.87 5.46
C SER A 264 -12.47 13.46 5.90
N TRP A 265 -12.11 12.49 5.08
CA TRP A 265 -12.42 11.07 5.24
C TRP A 265 -12.06 10.46 6.56
N TYR A 266 -11.14 11.10 7.27
CA TYR A 266 -10.64 10.75 8.59
C TYR A 266 -11.56 9.78 9.32
N SER A 267 -12.70 10.45 9.42
CA SER A 267 -13.82 10.56 10.30
C SER A 267 -15.09 9.99 9.67
N ASN A 268 -15.01 9.47 8.44
CA ASN A 268 -16.20 9.19 7.68
C ASN A 268 -16.96 7.96 8.18
N LEU A 269 -18.27 8.05 7.98
CA LEU A 269 -19.23 7.25 8.71
C LEU A 269 -19.46 5.92 8.00
N TYR A 270 -20.41 5.11 8.45
CA TYR A 270 -20.78 3.87 7.76
C TYR A 270 -22.22 3.90 7.38
N ASN A 271 -22.56 3.25 6.27
CA ASN A 271 -23.93 3.27 5.84
C ASN A 271 -24.81 2.46 6.80
N GLU A 272 -24.33 1.42 7.49
CA GLU A 272 -25.13 0.87 8.63
C GLU A 272 -25.34 1.89 9.76
N TYR A 273 -24.38 2.76 10.09
CA TYR A 273 -24.58 3.85 11.06
C TYR A 273 -25.60 4.86 10.59
N ILE A 274 -25.41 5.32 9.37
CA ILE A 274 -26.25 6.33 8.76
C ILE A 274 -27.68 5.79 8.56
N GLU A 275 -27.83 4.53 8.18
CA GLU A 275 -29.11 3.87 7.99
C GLU A 275 -29.79 3.59 9.33
N ALA A 276 -29.14 2.94 10.29
CA ALA A 276 -29.80 2.56 11.55
C ALA A 276 -30.03 3.73 12.52
N ASN A 277 -29.21 4.78 12.48
CA ASN A 277 -29.47 6.05 13.19
C ASN A 277 -30.17 7.11 12.32
N ASN A 278 -30.58 6.78 11.08
CA ASN A 278 -31.31 7.65 10.15
C ASN A 278 -30.63 9.03 9.92
N ILE A 279 -29.30 9.03 9.93
CA ILE A 279 -28.48 10.22 9.70
C ILE A 279 -28.56 10.57 8.21
N THR A 280 -28.57 11.86 7.88
CA THR A 280 -28.68 12.31 6.49
C THR A 280 -27.67 13.41 6.20
N GLY A 281 -27.30 13.59 4.93
CA GLY A 281 -26.34 14.62 4.52
C GLY A 281 -24.88 14.37 4.92
N VAL A 282 -24.57 13.20 5.47
CA VAL A 282 -23.22 12.80 5.91
C VAL A 282 -22.47 11.98 4.86
N ALA A 283 -21.17 12.27 4.69
CA ALA A 283 -20.27 11.49 3.85
C ALA A 283 -19.98 10.17 4.57
N GLY A 284 -20.70 9.13 4.16
CA GLY A 284 -20.82 7.89 4.92
C GLY A 284 -19.65 6.96 4.77
N ASN A 285 -19.96 5.73 4.34
CA ASN A 285 -19.09 5.16 3.34
C ASN A 285 -17.66 4.88 3.89
N GLY A 286 -17.48 4.11 5.00
CA GLY A 286 -16.24 3.46 5.53
C GLY A 286 -15.23 4.37 6.28
N PRO A 287 -14.13 3.85 6.93
CA PRO A 287 -12.70 4.27 6.65
C PRO A 287 -11.38 3.61 6.00
N PHE A 288 -11.27 2.91 4.86
CA PHE A 288 -10.00 2.68 4.01
C PHE A 288 -10.05 3.21 2.53
N ARG A 289 -9.09 3.35 1.57
CA ARG A 289 -9.43 3.66 0.12
C ARG A 289 -8.53 3.55 -1.20
N GLU A 290 -7.98 2.51 -1.82
CA GLU A 290 -7.73 2.36 -3.33
C GLU A 290 -7.40 3.51 -4.50
N VAL A 291 -6.44 3.40 -5.52
CA VAL A 291 -6.30 3.82 -7.06
C VAL A 291 -5.67 2.81 -8.11
N VAL A 292 -5.96 2.94 -9.45
CA VAL A 292 -5.65 2.12 -10.72
C VAL A 292 -5.58 2.95 -12.05
N VAL A 293 -5.13 2.38 -13.19
CA VAL A 293 -4.79 2.98 -14.55
C VAL A 293 -4.76 1.85 -15.69
N SER A 294 -4.34 1.89 -17.01
CA SER A 294 -3.87 0.69 -17.86
C SER A 294 -4.50 -0.02 -19.16
N LEU A 295 -5.21 -1.19 -19.20
CA LEU A 295 -5.43 -2.17 -20.36
C LEU A 295 -6.58 -3.30 -20.59
N ASP A 296 -7.90 -3.23 -20.28
CA ASP A 296 -9.01 -4.24 -20.54
C ASP A 296 -9.07 -5.70 -19.90
N GLY A 297 -9.79 -5.94 -18.75
CA GLY A 297 -10.00 -7.27 -18.04
C GLY A 297 -9.81 -7.41 -16.45
N GLN A 298 -8.68 -7.92 -15.92
CA GLN A 298 -8.07 -7.93 -14.52
C GLN A 298 -6.89 -6.88 -14.01
N VAL A 299 -5.78 -7.08 -13.18
CA VAL A 299 -5.10 -5.92 -12.36
C VAL A 299 -3.52 -5.75 -11.76
N VAL A 300 -2.42 -4.80 -11.70
CA VAL A 300 -1.85 -3.28 -11.96
C VAL A 300 -0.48 -3.30 -11.31
N GLY A 301 -0.19 -2.36 -10.40
CA GLY A 301 1.15 -1.80 -10.27
C GLY A 301 1.04 -0.36 -9.83
N ALA A 302 1.94 0.06 -8.96
CA ALA A 302 1.32 0.32 -7.71
C ALA A 302 1.80 1.53 -6.86
N ILE A 303 0.86 2.36 -6.33
CA ILE A 303 0.96 3.18 -5.09
C ILE A 303 -0.24 3.39 -4.15
N TRP A 304 -0.33 2.88 -2.90
CA TRP A 304 -1.20 3.47 -1.86
C TRP A 304 -0.53 4.97 -1.73
N PRO A 305 -1.19 6.15 -1.51
CA PRO A 305 -0.69 7.60 -1.58
C PRO A 305 -0.99 8.62 -0.43
N PHE A 306 -0.06 9.25 0.31
CA PHE A 306 -0.32 9.92 1.63
C PHE A 306 -1.62 10.73 1.93
N THR A 307 -2.19 10.63 3.17
CA THR A 307 -3.17 11.60 3.73
C THR A 307 -2.54 12.98 3.81
N VAL A 308 -2.53 13.64 2.71
CA VAL A 308 -2.41 15.08 2.72
C VAL A 308 -3.64 15.61 3.46
N ILE A 309 -3.46 16.49 4.43
CA ILE A 309 -4.57 17.36 4.86
C ILE A 309 -4.28 18.69 4.18
N PHE A 310 -5.18 19.12 3.28
CA PHE A 310 -5.06 20.42 2.63
C PHE A 310 -5.21 21.55 3.66
N THR A 311 -4.89 22.79 3.27
CA THR A 311 -4.74 23.91 4.20
C THR A 311 -6.03 24.40 4.86
N GLY A 312 -7.19 23.92 4.44
CA GLY A 312 -8.51 24.11 5.05
C GLY A 312 -9.09 22.86 5.75
N GLY A 313 -8.45 21.70 5.68
CA GLY A 313 -8.96 20.44 6.24
C GLY A 313 -8.86 20.33 7.76
N VAL A 314 -9.77 19.57 8.39
CA VAL A 314 -9.95 19.48 9.85
C VAL A 314 -10.15 20.89 10.45
N ASN A 315 -9.10 21.49 11.02
CA ASN A 315 -9.10 22.86 11.49
C ASN A 315 -8.09 23.67 10.66
N PRO A 316 -8.55 24.56 9.76
CA PRO A 316 -7.68 25.43 8.96
C PRO A 316 -6.59 26.19 9.73
N LEU A 317 -6.77 26.47 11.03
CA LEU A 317 -5.81 27.21 11.84
C LEU A 317 -4.54 26.40 12.17
N LEU A 318 -4.58 25.07 12.04
CA LEU A 318 -3.41 24.20 12.21
C LEU A 318 -2.37 24.46 11.12
N TRP A 319 -2.82 24.67 9.88
CA TRP A 319 -1.96 24.68 8.67
C TRP A 319 -1.27 26.01 8.40
N ARG A 320 -1.08 26.84 9.44
CA ARG A 320 -0.78 28.28 9.30
C ARG A 320 0.30 28.72 10.30
N PRO A 321 1.58 28.87 9.90
CA PRO A 321 2.12 28.84 8.53
C PRO A 321 2.66 27.47 8.05
N ILE A 322 2.70 26.47 8.94
CA ILE A 322 3.25 25.14 8.66
C ILE A 322 2.12 24.29 8.06
N THR A 323 2.17 23.97 6.78
CA THR A 323 1.06 23.23 6.13
C THR A 323 1.13 21.73 6.37
N GLY A 324 -0.01 21.05 6.20
CA GLY A 324 -0.07 19.59 6.27
C GLY A 324 0.93 18.96 5.31
N ILE A 325 1.60 17.88 5.73
CA ILE A 325 2.61 17.22 4.90
C ILE A 325 2.03 16.79 3.53
N GLY A 326 2.82 16.89 2.47
CA GLY A 326 2.40 16.64 1.09
C GLY A 326 1.30 17.56 0.54
N SER A 327 0.86 18.59 1.26
CA SER A 327 -0.16 19.54 0.74
C SER A 327 0.38 20.43 -0.36
N PHE A 328 1.69 20.72 -0.34
CA PHE A 328 2.35 21.59 -1.31
C PHE A 328 3.06 20.80 -2.41
N ASP A 329 3.53 19.58 -2.16
CA ASP A 329 3.87 18.63 -3.22
C ASP A 329 3.12 17.31 -2.98
N LEU A 330 1.95 17.17 -3.62
CA LEU A 330 1.15 15.96 -3.49
C LEU A 330 1.99 14.81 -4.03
N PRO A 331 2.26 13.77 -3.20
CA PRO A 331 3.25 12.83 -3.63
C PRO A 331 2.71 12.04 -4.82
N SER A 332 3.61 11.81 -5.77
CA SER A 332 3.40 11.03 -6.99
C SER A 332 4.34 9.84 -6.92
N TYR A 333 3.92 8.68 -7.39
CA TYR A 333 4.68 7.50 -7.04
C TYR A 333 4.53 6.35 -8.04
N ASN A 334 5.30 5.29 -7.82
CA ASN A 334 5.89 4.52 -8.89
C ASN A 334 5.27 3.14 -9.01
N ILE A 335 4.77 2.91 -10.21
CA ILE A 335 4.11 1.72 -10.68
C ILE A 335 4.99 1.20 -11.80
N GLU A 336 5.94 0.32 -11.51
CA GLU A 336 6.86 -0.09 -12.57
C GLU A 336 6.31 -1.22 -13.49
N ILE A 337 5.81 -0.79 -14.65
CA ILE A 337 4.89 -1.54 -15.52
C ILE A 337 5.49 -2.75 -16.32
N THR A 338 6.66 -3.32 -16.07
CA THR A 338 7.51 -3.98 -17.12
C THR A 338 7.10 -5.22 -18.04
N PRO A 339 7.71 -6.44 -17.99
CA PRO A 339 7.70 -7.77 -18.59
C PRO A 339 6.92 -8.30 -19.72
N PHE A 340 6.07 -7.45 -20.13
CA PHE A 340 4.75 -7.96 -20.01
C PHE A 340 4.15 -7.89 -21.38
N LEU A 341 4.36 -6.69 -21.89
CA LEU A 341 4.83 -6.16 -23.15
C LEU A 341 4.17 -6.78 -24.38
N GLY A 342 4.00 -8.10 -24.45
CA GLY A 342 2.99 -8.95 -25.10
C GLY A 342 1.88 -8.34 -25.95
N LYS A 343 0.61 -8.51 -25.52
CA LYS A 343 -0.51 -7.62 -25.90
C LYS A 343 -0.28 -6.13 -25.51
N ILE A 344 0.91 -5.55 -25.73
CA ILE A 344 1.07 -4.18 -26.25
C ILE A 344 2.11 -4.02 -27.37
N ILE A 345 2.87 -5.06 -27.72
CA ILE A 345 3.97 -4.98 -28.71
C ILE A 345 4.14 -6.25 -29.56
N ASP A 346 3.23 -7.21 -29.43
CA ASP A 346 2.62 -7.79 -30.61
C ASP A 346 2.33 -6.72 -31.67
N GLY A 347 2.01 -5.50 -31.22
CA GLY A 347 1.96 -4.25 -31.95
C GLY A 347 0.55 -3.65 -31.99
N LYS A 348 -0.37 -4.10 -31.12
CA LYS A 348 -1.79 -3.69 -31.14
C LYS A 348 -2.07 -2.51 -30.19
N SER A 349 -3.34 -2.12 -30.04
CA SER A 349 -3.85 -1.07 -29.14
C SER A 349 -4.64 -1.70 -27.99
N HIS A 350 -4.65 -1.01 -26.85
CA HIS A 350 -4.73 -1.63 -25.55
C HIS A 350 -5.12 -0.58 -24.46
N LYS A 351 -6.06 -0.90 -23.54
CA LYS A 351 -7.03 0.06 -22.94
C LYS A 351 -6.99 0.43 -21.44
N PHE A 352 -6.64 1.67 -21.10
CA PHE A 352 -7.03 2.23 -19.79
C PHE A 352 -8.58 2.34 -19.68
N GLY A 353 -9.13 2.67 -18.49
CA GLY A 353 -10.52 2.52 -17.98
C GLY A 353 -10.72 2.56 -16.45
N PHE A 354 -11.05 3.70 -15.83
CA PHE A 354 -10.93 3.85 -14.37
C PHE A 354 -12.10 4.32 -13.42
N SER A 355 -12.68 3.45 -12.55
CA SER A 355 -13.69 3.60 -11.44
C SER A 355 -13.31 3.38 -9.94
N VAL A 356 -14.14 3.66 -8.95
CA VAL A 356 -13.72 3.66 -7.52
C VAL A 356 -14.45 2.63 -6.60
N THR A 357 -13.76 1.57 -6.11
CA THR A 357 -14.00 0.64 -4.98
C THR A 357 -14.54 1.45 -3.89
N ASN A 358 -15.74 1.25 -3.41
CA ASN A 358 -16.46 2.33 -2.75
C ASN A 358 -16.65 3.53 -3.71
N ALA A 359 -17.81 4.09 -4.11
CA ALA A 359 -17.85 5.42 -4.73
C ALA A 359 -19.04 6.39 -4.63
N LEU A 360 -18.69 7.57 -4.09
CA LEU A 360 -19.21 8.93 -4.24
C LEU A 360 -18.36 9.72 -5.25
N ASN A 361 -18.54 11.05 -5.28
CA ASN A 361 -18.03 12.10 -6.18
C ASN A 361 -17.07 13.06 -5.41
N VAL A 362 -16.02 13.70 -5.93
CA VAL A 362 -15.33 13.83 -7.24
C VAL A 362 -13.82 13.53 -7.10
N TRP A 363 -13.18 12.75 -7.98
CA TRP A 363 -11.80 12.27 -7.76
C TRP A 363 -10.93 12.39 -8.98
N TYR A 364 -9.66 12.70 -8.79
CA TYR A 364 -8.78 13.06 -9.89
C TYR A 364 -7.56 12.16 -9.95
N ILE A 365 -7.46 11.34 -11.00
CA ILE A 365 -6.32 10.45 -11.25
C ILE A 365 -5.67 10.84 -12.57
N ASP A 366 -4.34 10.95 -12.58
CA ASP A 366 -3.58 10.97 -13.83
C ASP A 366 -2.31 10.12 -13.73
N ALA A 367 -1.70 9.83 -14.87
CA ALA A 367 -0.64 8.86 -14.99
C ALA A 367 0.34 9.15 -16.13
N ASN A 368 1.62 8.83 -15.89
CA ASN A 368 2.73 9.03 -16.82
C ASN A 368 3.49 7.73 -17.06
N LEU A 369 3.40 7.10 -18.24
CA LEU A 369 4.25 5.96 -18.58
C LEU A 369 5.61 6.47 -19.05
N HIS A 370 6.51 6.72 -18.10
CA HIS A 370 7.91 6.99 -18.35
C HIS A 370 8.51 5.79 -19.08
N LEU A 371 8.71 5.78 -20.40
CA LEU A 371 9.38 4.70 -21.16
C LEU A 371 10.88 4.97 -21.30
N TRP A 372 11.71 3.94 -21.45
CA TRP A 372 13.01 4.16 -22.10
C TRP A 372 13.38 3.10 -23.14
N LEU A 373 14.27 3.31 -24.13
CA LEU A 373 14.26 2.57 -25.42
C LEU A 373 15.63 1.99 -25.85
N ASP A 374 15.69 0.76 -26.37
CA ASP A 374 16.94 0.18 -26.87
C ASP A 374 17.30 0.76 -28.24
N SER A 375 18.16 1.77 -28.21
CA SER A 375 18.80 2.39 -29.38
C SER A 375 19.48 1.43 -30.36
N LYS A 376 19.87 0.21 -29.94
CA LYS A 376 20.59 -0.75 -30.80
C LYS A 376 19.67 -1.75 -31.52
N SER A 377 18.37 -1.81 -31.19
CA SER A 377 17.48 -2.87 -31.68
C SER A 377 16.09 -2.35 -32.03
N THR A 378 15.46 -2.91 -33.06
CA THR A 378 14.17 -2.43 -33.60
C THR A 378 12.96 -3.27 -33.22
N LYS A 379 13.15 -4.59 -33.01
CA LYS A 379 12.16 -5.55 -32.50
C LYS A 379 12.87 -6.70 -31.79
N ILE A 380 12.42 -7.02 -30.58
CA ILE A 380 13.21 -7.67 -29.52
C ILE A 380 12.24 -8.38 -28.52
N GLU A 381 12.47 -9.52 -27.85
CA GLU A 381 11.38 -10.45 -27.37
C GLU A 381 11.05 -10.50 -25.85
N GLY A 382 10.24 -11.48 -25.39
CA GLY A 382 9.89 -11.88 -23.99
C GLY A 382 8.61 -12.72 -23.89
N LYS A 383 8.04 -13.15 -22.71
CA LYS A 383 6.74 -13.96 -22.59
C LYS A 383 6.16 -14.36 -21.17
N ILE A 384 5.63 -13.55 -20.27
CA ILE A 384 5.16 -13.91 -18.87
C ILE A 384 4.66 -15.31 -18.49
N LEU A 385 5.17 -15.81 -17.36
CA LEU A 385 4.64 -16.93 -16.60
C LEU A 385 3.49 -16.63 -15.65
N GLU A 386 3.63 -15.59 -14.86
CA GLU A 386 3.07 -15.56 -13.53
C GLU A 386 3.33 -14.18 -12.96
N HIS A 387 2.54 -13.79 -11.94
CA HIS A 387 1.45 -12.83 -12.16
C HIS A 387 0.47 -12.88 -10.96
N VAL A 388 1.02 -12.79 -9.76
CA VAL A 388 0.55 -13.11 -8.39
C VAL A 388 -0.19 -11.92 -7.79
N SER A 389 -1.51 -11.79 -7.95
CA SER A 389 -2.36 -10.96 -7.06
C SER A 389 -3.58 -11.72 -6.58
N SER A 390 -4.37 -11.06 -5.76
CA SER A 390 -4.83 -11.69 -4.55
C SER A 390 -5.95 -10.97 -3.85
N PRO A 391 -6.85 -11.65 -3.16
CA PRO A 391 -8.06 -11.13 -2.60
C PRO A 391 -8.04 -9.78 -1.98
N LEU A 392 -9.19 -9.17 -2.10
CA LEU A 392 -9.58 -8.16 -1.16
C LEU A 392 -10.55 -8.94 -0.20
N VAL A 393 -10.14 -9.40 1.02
CA VAL A 393 -10.87 -9.88 2.30
C VAL A 393 -10.84 -8.95 3.56
N VAL A 394 -11.89 -8.28 3.99
CA VAL A 394 -11.86 -7.25 5.04
C VAL A 394 -12.08 -7.95 6.37
N SER A 395 -12.73 -7.28 7.30
CA SER A 395 -13.81 -7.75 8.13
C SER A 395 -14.45 -6.50 8.79
N LEU A 396 -15.66 -6.59 9.33
CA LEU A 396 -16.17 -5.53 10.20
C LEU A 396 -17.02 -6.12 11.32
N VAL A 397 -16.38 -6.48 12.42
CA VAL A 397 -17.04 -6.53 13.74
C VAL A 397 -17.78 -5.22 14.00
N SER A 398 -18.94 -5.32 14.64
CA SER A 398 -19.85 -4.19 14.82
C SER A 398 -20.59 -4.13 16.15
N ASP A 399 -20.46 -3.03 16.91
CA ASP A 399 -21.27 -2.78 18.10
C ASP A 399 -21.81 -1.34 18.28
N PHE A 400 -23.15 -1.21 18.45
CA PHE A 400 -23.83 0.02 18.90
C PHE A 400 -25.13 -0.35 19.79
N LYS A 401 -25.65 0.29 20.90
CA LYS A 401 -27.15 0.55 21.25
C LYS A 401 -27.67 2.03 21.71
N GLY A 402 -28.09 3.03 20.85
CA GLY A 402 -28.33 4.53 21.09
C GLY A 402 -27.76 5.59 20.01
N LEU A 403 -26.86 6.61 20.29
CA LEU A 403 -26.06 7.44 19.30
C LEU A 403 -24.48 7.54 19.42
N ASP A 404 -23.83 7.01 20.47
CA ASP A 404 -22.43 6.55 20.48
C ASP A 404 -22.29 5.18 19.72
N GLY A 405 -21.24 4.34 19.84
CA GLY A 405 -21.00 3.18 18.93
C GLY A 405 -19.59 2.61 18.97
N THR A 406 -19.16 1.78 18.01
CA THR A 406 -17.77 1.84 17.48
C THR A 406 -17.60 1.31 16.07
N PHE A 407 -16.85 1.94 15.16
CA PHE A 407 -16.46 1.27 13.89
C PHE A 407 -15.23 0.38 13.99
N LEU A 408 -15.40 -0.94 14.09
CA LEU A 408 -14.28 -1.82 14.48
C LEU A 408 -13.31 -2.52 13.28
N SER A 409 -13.59 -1.44 12.31
CA SER A 409 -13.02 -0.88 10.93
C SER A 409 -11.76 -1.32 9.85
N SER A 410 -10.72 -2.23 9.97
CA SER A 410 -9.56 -2.83 9.13
C SER A 410 -9.51 -3.17 7.57
N VAL A 411 -8.37 -3.58 6.88
CA VAL A 411 -8.09 -3.89 5.39
C VAL A 411 -6.71 -4.47 4.94
N SER A 412 -6.54 -5.40 3.94
CA SER A 412 -5.18 -5.65 3.37
C SER A 412 -4.83 -6.56 2.12
N ARG A 413 -4.45 -6.11 0.88
CA ARG A 413 -4.12 -6.97 -0.34
C ARG A 413 -2.82 -6.97 -1.20
N SER A 414 -1.86 -7.89 -1.09
CA SER A 414 -0.60 -7.87 -1.87
C SER A 414 -0.84 -8.44 -3.28
N VAL A 415 0.26 -8.76 -3.92
CA VAL A 415 0.52 -8.62 -5.32
C VAL A 415 1.98 -9.16 -5.53
N SER A 416 2.43 -9.55 -6.73
CA SER A 416 3.73 -10.16 -7.09
C SER A 416 3.71 -10.70 -8.52
N SER A 417 4.81 -10.98 -9.22
CA SER A 417 4.80 -11.73 -10.50
C SER A 417 6.22 -12.02 -10.97
N THR A 418 6.45 -12.49 -12.21
CA THR A 418 7.79 -12.73 -12.75
C THR A 418 7.88 -12.67 -14.31
N GLY A 419 9.07 -12.61 -14.95
CA GLY A 419 9.30 -11.97 -16.29
C GLY A 419 10.60 -12.28 -17.11
N TRP A 420 10.58 -12.53 -18.43
CA TRP A 420 11.69 -12.89 -19.34
C TRP A 420 11.48 -12.43 -20.84
N VAL A 421 12.51 -12.29 -21.72
CA VAL A 421 12.82 -11.22 -22.78
C VAL A 421 13.76 -11.53 -24.07
N MET A 422 14.23 -10.60 -25.00
CA MET A 422 15.42 -10.67 -25.97
C MET A 422 15.92 -9.41 -26.85
N SER A 423 17.16 -8.81 -26.71
CA SER A 423 17.95 -7.84 -27.56
C SER A 423 19.52 -7.77 -27.36
N SER A 424 20.18 -6.74 -27.91
CA SER A 424 21.54 -6.20 -27.70
C SER A 424 22.12 -5.94 -26.28
N TYR A 425 21.32 -5.88 -25.20
CA TYR A 425 21.79 -5.30 -23.92
C TYR A 425 22.16 -6.29 -22.82
N GLY A 426 21.51 -7.46 -22.76
CA GLY A 426 21.71 -8.45 -21.71
C GLY A 426 20.43 -9.02 -21.09
N ASN A 427 20.56 -9.88 -20.10
CA ASN A 427 19.60 -10.95 -19.75
C ASN A 427 18.44 -10.60 -18.74
N ILE A 428 17.46 -9.79 -19.20
CA ILE A 428 16.78 -8.66 -18.51
C ILE A 428 15.64 -9.01 -17.49
N THR A 429 15.90 -8.97 -16.16
CA THR A 429 14.97 -9.56 -15.15
C THR A 429 14.97 -9.05 -13.70
N THR A 430 13.88 -9.13 -12.92
CA THR A 430 13.46 -8.10 -11.89
C THR A 430 12.41 -8.36 -10.78
N ASN A 431 12.61 -8.49 -9.44
CA ASN A 431 11.50 -8.71 -8.45
C ASN A 431 11.00 -7.60 -7.44
N TRP A 432 9.69 -7.33 -7.32
CA TRP A 432 8.96 -6.31 -6.52
C TRP A 432 8.75 -6.88 -5.06
N ILE A 433 8.78 -6.09 -3.95
CA ILE A 433 7.99 -6.14 -2.68
C ILE A 433 7.56 -4.71 -2.22
N GLN A 434 6.32 -4.66 -1.79
CA GLN A 434 5.38 -3.67 -1.28
C GLN A 434 4.43 -4.79 -0.88
N ASN A 435 4.53 -5.25 0.34
CA ASN A 435 3.37 -5.89 0.92
C ASN A 435 2.72 -4.75 1.67
N PHE A 436 1.42 -4.87 1.89
CA PHE A 436 0.74 -3.95 2.76
C PHE A 436 -0.30 -4.37 3.87
N SER A 437 -0.92 -3.45 4.65
CA SER A 437 -1.59 -3.81 5.94
C SER A 437 -2.38 -2.70 6.68
N TYR A 438 -3.10 -2.92 7.81
CA TYR A 438 -4.08 -2.22 8.71
C TYR A 438 -4.07 -2.23 10.36
N ASN A 439 -3.73 -1.16 11.20
CA ASN A 439 -3.97 -0.85 12.70
C ASN A 439 -4.88 0.38 13.32
N ASN A 440 -6.24 0.18 13.49
CA ASN A 440 -7.56 0.85 13.79
C ASN A 440 -8.74 -0.23 14.52
N SER A 441 -9.76 -0.36 15.60
CA SER A 441 -10.81 0.39 16.67
C SER A 441 -11.82 1.76 16.71
N MET A 442 -12.97 2.16 16.01
CA MET A 442 -13.50 3.63 15.72
C MET A 442 -14.39 4.71 16.49
N LEU A 443 -13.98 6.02 16.77
CA LEU A 443 -14.55 7.13 17.69
C LEU A 443 -15.45 8.25 17.14
N ILE A 444 -16.57 8.47 17.86
CA ILE A 444 -17.64 9.48 17.89
C ILE A 444 -18.47 9.28 19.22
N GLU A 445 -17.92 9.62 20.40
CA GLU A 445 -18.60 9.55 21.72
C GLU A 445 -19.61 10.72 21.92
N GLU A 446 -20.18 10.82 23.12
CA GLU A 446 -20.96 11.96 23.62
C GLU A 446 -22.28 12.24 22.85
N ASN A 447 -22.85 11.21 22.21
CA ASN A 447 -24.04 11.20 21.32
C ASN A 447 -23.82 11.73 19.88
N GLY A 448 -22.61 11.67 19.33
CA GLY A 448 -22.32 12.14 17.95
C GLY A 448 -21.20 13.18 17.86
N ASP A 449 -20.63 13.52 19.01
CA ASP A 449 -20.05 14.84 19.31
C ASP A 449 -18.52 14.74 19.47
N LEU A 450 -18.03 13.70 20.15
CA LEU A 450 -16.61 13.43 20.40
C LEU A 450 -16.02 12.43 19.39
N GLN A 451 -15.62 12.89 18.20
CA GLN A 451 -14.96 12.05 17.21
C GLN A 451 -13.44 11.87 17.49
N ILE A 452 -12.93 10.64 17.38
CA ILE A 452 -11.49 10.32 17.36
C ILE A 452 -11.28 9.21 16.34
N VAL A 453 -10.15 9.26 15.63
CA VAL A 453 -10.05 8.77 14.25
C VAL A 453 -8.77 7.93 14.01
N ASN A 454 -8.32 7.18 15.02
CA ASN A 454 -7.06 6.44 15.17
C ASN A 454 -6.75 5.27 14.18
N GLN A 455 -5.54 5.22 13.67
CA GLN A 455 -5.08 4.35 12.59
C GLN A 455 -3.55 4.25 12.66
N THR A 456 -2.93 3.46 11.78
CA THR A 456 -1.49 3.13 11.76
C THR A 456 -1.02 2.83 10.30
N ILE A 457 0.14 3.16 9.64
CA ILE A 457 0.43 2.90 8.16
C ILE A 457 1.86 2.43 7.54
N HIS A 458 2.28 1.23 6.96
CA HIS A 458 3.74 0.75 6.52
C HIS A 458 4.28 0.41 4.99
N PHE A 459 5.02 1.15 4.11
CA PHE A 459 5.04 0.97 2.60
C PHE A 459 6.33 0.52 1.94
N ASN A 460 6.52 -0.79 1.84
CA ASN A 460 7.67 -1.37 1.13
C ASN A 460 7.59 -0.99 -0.36
N ASP A 461 8.65 -0.69 -1.11
CA ASP A 461 8.59 -0.52 -2.59
C ASP A 461 9.92 -0.85 -3.23
N SER A 462 10.04 -1.97 -3.93
CA SER A 462 11.31 -2.69 -3.87
C SER A 462 11.58 -3.86 -4.79
N VAL A 463 12.63 -3.74 -5.58
CA VAL A 463 12.60 -4.39 -6.88
C VAL A 463 13.81 -5.40 -7.00
N HIS A 464 14.00 -6.43 -7.89
CA HIS A 464 14.84 -7.71 -7.74
C HIS A 464 15.70 -8.03 -8.99
N ALA A 465 15.96 -7.01 -9.81
CA ALA A 465 16.71 -6.81 -11.06
C ALA A 465 17.93 -7.59 -11.61
N LYS A 466 18.16 -8.88 -11.27
CA LYS A 466 19.44 -9.59 -11.51
C LYS A 466 20.14 -9.35 -12.85
N MET A 467 21.46 -9.07 -12.80
CA MET A 467 22.31 -9.00 -13.99
C MET A 467 22.85 -10.38 -14.46
N PRO A 468 23.06 -10.57 -15.77
CA PRO A 468 24.38 -10.77 -16.39
C PRO A 468 25.51 -9.72 -16.59
N SER A 469 26.00 -9.03 -15.55
CA SER A 469 27.45 -8.72 -15.38
C SER A 469 27.72 -8.41 -13.90
N SER A 470 27.34 -9.39 -13.10
CA SER A 470 27.34 -9.58 -11.65
C SER A 470 26.61 -8.53 -10.81
N SER A 471 26.34 -7.35 -11.37
CA SER A 471 26.12 -6.16 -10.56
C SER A 471 24.67 -5.84 -10.23
N VAL A 472 24.47 -5.10 -9.15
CA VAL A 472 23.18 -4.88 -8.45
C VAL A 472 22.74 -3.37 -8.34
N PHE A 473 21.48 -2.92 -8.41
CA PHE A 473 20.98 -1.53 -8.09
C PHE A 473 19.83 -1.63 -7.11
N SER A 474 20.01 -1.94 -5.82
CA SER A 474 18.83 -2.00 -4.93
C SER A 474 18.01 -0.70 -5.11
N THR A 475 16.69 -0.75 -5.10
CA THR A 475 15.81 0.30 -4.57
C THR A 475 14.78 -0.49 -3.81
N GLU A 476 14.66 -0.12 -2.56
CA GLU A 476 14.09 -0.88 -1.49
C GLU A 476 13.55 0.11 -0.50
N SER A 477 12.34 0.57 -0.74
CA SER A 477 11.69 1.51 0.14
C SER A 477 10.75 0.82 1.09
N HIS A 478 10.26 1.59 2.04
CA HIS A 478 9.41 1.24 3.17
C HIS A 478 8.95 2.58 3.75
N LYS A 479 7.76 3.11 3.51
CA LYS A 479 7.33 4.37 4.18
C LYS A 479 6.60 4.09 5.49
N LYS A 480 6.32 5.02 6.41
CA LYS A 480 5.13 4.86 7.28
C LYS A 480 4.31 6.17 7.28
N PHE A 481 2.96 6.15 7.29
CA PHE A 481 1.90 7.22 7.51
C PHE A 481 1.03 6.84 8.76
N ASP A 482 0.13 7.66 9.38
CA ASP A 482 -0.73 7.50 10.63
C ASP A 482 -0.94 8.60 11.78
N LEU A 483 -2.08 9.30 11.80
CA LEU A 483 -2.48 10.63 12.33
C LEU A 483 -2.51 10.76 13.84
N TYR A 484 -3.09 11.85 14.29
CA TYR A 484 -4.06 11.87 15.37
C TYR A 484 -5.17 12.80 14.88
N SER A 485 -6.40 12.67 15.33
CA SER A 485 -7.52 13.57 15.02
C SER A 485 -8.60 13.15 15.98
N TYR A 486 -8.35 13.51 17.23
CA TYR A 486 -9.41 13.87 18.15
C TYR A 486 -10.15 15.08 17.59
N TYR A 487 -11.43 15.14 17.88
CA TYR A 487 -12.41 16.15 17.53
C TYR A 487 -13.48 16.14 18.61
N ASN A 488 -13.96 17.30 19.04
CA ASN A 488 -15.12 17.40 19.91
C ASN A 488 -15.92 18.67 19.62
N GLU A 489 -17.23 18.52 19.41
CA GLU A 489 -18.28 19.56 19.40
C GLU A 489 -19.37 19.17 20.41
N LEU A 490 -20.01 20.12 21.11
CA LEU A 490 -20.53 19.89 22.47
C LEU A 490 -21.61 20.93 23.01
N ASP A 491 -22.16 21.83 22.16
CA ASP A 491 -23.13 22.98 22.39
C ASP A 491 -23.00 24.11 23.48
N GLU A 492 -22.50 25.34 23.18
CA GLU A 492 -22.68 26.53 24.08
C GLU A 492 -24.11 27.15 23.99
N GLY A 493 -24.89 26.81 22.97
CA GLY A 493 -26.20 27.41 22.70
C GLY A 493 -26.16 28.84 22.11
N ASN A 494 -27.34 29.42 21.90
CA ASN A 494 -27.52 30.68 21.13
C ASN A 494 -26.84 30.67 19.73
N GLY A 495 -26.78 29.49 19.10
CA GLY A 495 -26.08 29.26 17.83
C GLY A 495 -24.58 29.55 17.90
N THR A 496 -23.94 29.19 19.03
CA THR A 496 -22.53 29.46 19.33
C THR A 496 -21.79 28.18 19.67
N SER A 497 -20.62 28.05 19.07
CA SER A 497 -19.72 26.92 19.23
C SER A 497 -18.35 27.33 19.72
N VAL A 498 -17.63 26.29 20.11
CA VAL A 498 -16.24 26.15 19.72
C VAL A 498 -16.09 24.82 18.96
N SER A 499 -14.92 24.23 18.99
CA SER A 499 -14.60 22.85 18.65
C SER A 499 -13.27 22.56 19.34
N SER A 500 -12.85 21.30 19.44
CA SER A 500 -11.50 20.95 19.92
C SER A 500 -10.90 19.82 19.11
N GLU A 501 -9.84 20.07 18.34
CA GLU A 501 -9.19 19.08 17.50
C GLU A 501 -7.75 18.81 17.97
N ASN A 502 -7.39 17.54 18.24
CA ASN A 502 -5.98 17.16 18.44
C ASN A 502 -5.54 16.29 17.28
N VAL A 503 -4.69 16.86 16.44
CA VAL A 503 -4.21 16.26 15.22
C VAL A 503 -2.76 15.75 15.34
N THR A 504 -2.38 14.75 14.56
CA THR A 504 -0.99 14.49 14.17
C THR A 504 -0.94 14.16 12.68
N LEU A 505 0.11 14.54 11.97
CA LEU A 505 0.37 14.28 10.55
C LEU A 505 1.75 13.65 10.40
N GLY A 506 2.02 12.95 9.30
CA GLY A 506 3.38 12.48 9.11
C GLY A 506 3.76 11.54 7.97
N PHE A 507 4.94 11.79 7.39
CA PHE A 507 5.50 11.07 6.23
C PHE A 507 6.91 10.51 6.48
N PHE A 508 7.09 9.20 6.39
CA PHE A 508 8.35 8.56 6.75
C PHE A 508 8.79 7.57 5.67
N GLU A 509 10.08 7.25 5.49
CA GLU A 509 10.60 6.45 4.36
C GLU A 509 11.99 5.84 4.60
N ASN A 510 12.12 4.51 4.54
CA ASN A 510 13.36 3.86 4.15
C ASN A 510 13.53 4.00 2.66
N LYS A 511 14.77 4.18 2.23
CA LYS A 511 15.25 3.67 0.95
C LYS A 511 16.59 3.00 1.19
N SER A 512 16.59 1.67 1.21
CA SER A 512 17.77 0.89 0.84
C SER A 512 17.94 0.92 -0.68
N LYS A 513 19.19 1.04 -1.16
CA LYS A 513 19.48 1.26 -2.57
C LYS A 513 20.93 0.87 -2.94
N ASP A 514 21.12 -0.33 -3.48
CA ASP A 514 22.38 -1.07 -3.62
C ASP A 514 22.85 -1.00 -5.07
N VAL A 515 23.35 0.15 -5.51
CA VAL A 515 24.03 0.33 -6.82
C VAL A 515 25.38 -0.41 -6.88
N GLY A 516 25.44 -1.63 -6.33
CA GLY A 516 26.13 -2.83 -6.82
C GLY A 516 27.64 -2.74 -6.91
N PHE A 517 28.14 -1.79 -6.14
CA PHE A 517 29.47 -1.55 -5.60
C PHE A 517 29.32 -0.33 -4.67
N GLY A 518 28.47 0.65 -5.04
CA GLY A 518 27.95 1.69 -4.14
C GLY A 518 26.62 1.28 -3.50
N PHE A 519 26.48 1.47 -2.20
CA PHE A 519 25.31 1.06 -1.40
C PHE A 519 24.81 2.26 -0.61
N SER A 520 23.70 2.84 -1.04
CA SER A 520 23.06 4.03 -0.46
C SER A 520 21.83 3.64 0.34
N LYS A 521 21.69 4.23 1.53
CA LYS A 521 20.57 4.05 2.45
C LYS A 521 20.09 5.39 2.95
N SER A 522 18.80 5.49 3.26
CA SER A 522 18.20 6.66 3.90
C SER A 522 17.00 6.28 4.76
N SER A 523 17.02 6.72 6.03
CA SER A 523 15.80 6.93 6.83
C SER A 523 15.19 8.28 6.48
N LEU A 524 13.87 8.41 6.61
CA LEU A 524 13.12 9.65 6.62
C LEU A 524 12.12 9.53 7.76
N GLU A 525 12.11 10.54 8.61
CA GLU A 525 11.06 10.81 9.57
C GLU A 525 10.39 12.17 9.32
N ASN A 526 9.08 12.31 9.56
CA ASN A 526 8.38 13.60 9.47
C ASN A 526 7.11 13.68 10.33
N VAL A 527 7.22 13.79 11.66
CA VAL A 527 6.09 13.90 12.62
C VAL A 527 5.44 15.27 12.49
N GLN A 528 4.13 15.44 12.71
CA GLN A 528 3.48 16.76 12.69
C GLN A 528 2.26 16.82 13.64
N ASN A 529 2.45 17.07 14.94
CA ASN A 529 1.35 17.22 15.91
C ASN A 529 0.67 18.59 15.78
N GLY A 530 -0.65 18.61 15.56
CA GLY A 530 -1.51 19.79 15.59
C GLY A 530 -2.45 19.80 16.80
N GLN A 531 -2.80 20.96 17.33
CA GLN A 531 -3.85 21.12 18.35
C GLN A 531 -4.63 22.41 18.07
N GLY A 532 -5.95 22.32 18.00
CA GLY A 532 -6.83 23.39 17.57
C GLY A 532 -8.07 23.51 18.45
N ASN A 533 -8.64 24.71 18.48
CA ASN A 533 -10.00 24.97 18.94
C ASN A 533 -10.59 26.11 18.10
N MET A 534 -11.84 26.01 17.61
CA MET A 534 -12.43 27.05 16.73
C MET A 534 -13.83 27.48 17.16
N ALA A 535 -13.99 28.75 17.57
CA ALA A 535 -15.29 29.34 17.93
C ALA A 535 -16.07 29.77 16.70
N VAL A 536 -17.27 29.24 16.50
CA VAL A 536 -18.14 29.54 15.34
C VAL A 536 -19.51 29.99 15.84
N LYS A 537 -20.07 31.06 15.27
CA LYS A 537 -21.41 31.54 15.59
C LYS A 537 -22.21 31.75 14.32
N ASN A 538 -23.38 31.11 14.22
CA ASN A 538 -24.23 31.15 13.02
C ASN A 538 -23.46 30.85 11.71
N ASN A 539 -22.69 29.75 11.65
CA ASN A 539 -21.80 29.39 10.53
C ASN A 539 -20.60 30.34 10.26
N LEU A 540 -20.29 31.30 11.14
CA LEU A 540 -19.14 32.20 10.99
C LEU A 540 -18.13 32.01 12.11
N VAL A 541 -16.86 31.74 11.77
CA VAL A 541 -15.76 31.66 12.74
C VAL A 541 -15.60 33.02 13.43
N VAL A 542 -15.85 33.08 14.73
CA VAL A 542 -15.78 34.28 15.58
C VAL A 542 -14.47 34.36 16.38
N SER A 543 -13.87 33.22 16.73
CA SER A 543 -12.51 33.16 17.29
C SER A 543 -11.89 31.77 17.07
N GLY A 544 -10.64 31.57 17.46
CA GLY A 544 -10.02 30.26 17.39
C GLY A 544 -8.50 30.31 17.56
N LEU A 545 -7.93 29.16 17.85
CA LEU A 545 -6.49 28.95 18.02
C LEU A 545 -6.09 27.67 17.29
N GLY A 546 -4.95 27.71 16.60
CA GLY A 546 -4.31 26.54 16.01
C GLY A 546 -2.83 26.55 16.35
N ASN A 547 -2.34 25.39 16.78
CA ASN A 547 -0.94 25.09 17.07
C ASN A 547 -0.50 23.92 16.20
N THR A 548 0.73 23.91 15.71
CA THR A 548 1.32 22.76 15.01
C THR A 548 2.82 22.69 15.23
N GLN A 549 3.33 21.52 15.63
CA GLN A 549 4.74 21.16 15.70
C GLN A 549 5.04 20.09 14.64
N GLN A 550 6.13 20.23 13.90
CA GLN A 550 6.61 19.26 12.92
C GLN A 550 8.07 18.86 13.17
N VAL A 551 8.34 17.56 13.32
CA VAL A 551 9.65 16.94 13.55
C VAL A 551 10.05 16.11 12.33
N TYR A 552 10.76 16.74 11.41
CA TYR A 552 11.40 16.09 10.28
C TYR A 552 12.79 15.58 10.67
N LYS A 553 13.09 14.30 10.43
CA LYS A 553 14.47 13.75 10.44
C LYS A 553 14.75 13.04 9.12
N TYR A 554 15.99 12.88 8.72
CA TYR A 554 16.35 12.14 7.50
C TYR A 554 17.83 11.79 7.60
N ASP A 555 18.14 10.49 7.57
CA ASP A 555 19.51 9.98 7.73
C ASP A 555 19.93 9.24 6.47
N GLY A 556 20.33 10.01 5.45
CA GLY A 556 20.87 9.50 4.20
C GLY A 556 22.39 9.38 4.19
N ASN A 557 22.91 8.34 3.51
CA ASN A 557 24.35 8.11 3.23
C ASN A 557 25.19 9.37 2.92
N ASP A 558 24.57 10.30 2.19
CA ASP A 558 25.17 11.47 1.56
C ASP A 558 24.87 12.79 2.28
N PHE A 559 23.89 12.77 3.19
CA PHE A 559 23.24 13.95 3.77
C PHE A 559 22.27 13.51 4.88
N CYS A 560 22.46 14.04 6.09
CA CYS A 560 21.48 13.94 7.17
C CYS A 560 20.84 15.32 7.39
N TYR A 561 19.53 15.36 7.64
CA TYR A 561 18.74 16.58 7.83
C TYR A 561 17.74 16.41 8.97
N PHE A 562 17.61 17.44 9.79
CA PHE A 562 16.66 17.51 10.89
C PHE A 562 16.01 18.90 10.91
N ARG A 563 14.70 18.95 11.13
CA ARG A 563 13.96 20.18 11.42
C ARG A 563 12.87 19.88 12.45
N ASN A 564 12.99 20.45 13.64
CA ASN A 564 11.91 20.49 14.62
C ASN A 564 11.38 21.92 14.67
N VAL A 565 10.22 22.17 14.08
CA VAL A 565 9.63 23.51 13.92
C VAL A 565 8.23 23.52 14.51
N SER A 566 7.88 24.56 15.26
CA SER A 566 6.55 24.69 15.87
C SER A 566 5.97 26.07 15.68
N SER A 567 4.65 26.13 15.64
CA SER A 567 3.86 27.34 15.48
C SER A 567 2.62 27.33 16.38
N SER A 568 2.17 28.53 16.73
CA SER A 568 0.89 28.79 17.35
C SER A 568 0.37 30.13 16.84
N ASN A 569 -0.91 30.19 16.49
CA ASN A 569 -1.58 31.42 16.05
C ASN A 569 -0.78 32.20 14.98
N TYR A 570 -0.53 31.57 13.83
CA TYR A 570 0.26 32.12 12.70
C TYR A 570 1.74 32.42 12.99
N THR A 571 2.22 32.18 14.21
CA THR A 571 3.56 32.59 14.66
C THR A 571 4.45 31.36 14.85
N ILE A 572 5.64 31.33 14.23
CA ILE A 572 6.65 30.31 14.52
C ILE A 572 7.17 30.55 15.96
N LEU A 573 7.05 29.53 16.81
CA LEU A 573 7.54 29.51 18.18
C LEU A 573 9.04 29.16 18.23
N TYR A 574 9.46 28.19 17.42
CA TYR A 574 10.85 27.80 17.21
C TYR A 574 11.00 27.07 15.86
N ASP A 575 12.24 27.03 15.34
CA ASP A 575 12.61 26.31 14.11
C ASP A 575 14.05 25.78 14.26
N GLU A 576 14.18 24.56 14.78
CA GLU A 576 15.46 23.92 15.10
C GLU A 576 15.98 23.12 13.91
N LEU A 577 16.96 23.66 13.19
CA LEU A 577 17.57 23.01 12.03
C LEU A 577 18.89 22.28 12.39
N GLY A 578 18.98 21.00 12.06
CA GLY A 578 20.16 20.15 12.29
C GLY A 578 20.63 19.45 11.01
N ASN A 579 21.94 19.25 10.88
CA ASN A 579 22.55 18.52 9.75
C ASN A 579 23.64 17.53 10.25
N ILE A 580 23.47 16.99 11.46
CA ILE A 580 24.51 16.26 12.20
C ILE A 580 24.15 14.77 12.31
N CYS A 581 24.79 13.93 11.51
CA CYS A 581 24.68 12.48 11.65
C CYS A 581 25.42 12.01 12.92
N HIS A 582 24.75 11.40 13.89
CA HIS A 582 25.38 10.93 15.12
C HIS A 582 26.31 9.71 14.89
N LYS A 583 27.63 9.94 14.95
CA LYS A 583 28.63 8.86 15.05
C LYS A 583 28.61 8.30 16.47
N GLY A 584 28.28 7.01 16.60
CA GLY A 584 27.85 6.42 17.87
C GLY A 584 28.91 6.34 18.98
N THR A 585 28.46 6.56 20.21
CA THR A 585 29.13 6.26 21.48
C THR A 585 28.16 5.58 22.45
N ARG A 586 28.67 4.73 23.34
CA ARG A 586 27.85 4.00 24.34
C ARG A 586 27.40 4.91 25.49
N SER A 587 26.18 4.68 25.98
CA SER A 587 25.82 4.89 27.39
C SER A 587 24.88 3.78 27.86
N ASN A 588 24.86 3.53 29.17
CA ASN A 588 24.00 2.52 29.82
C ASN A 588 22.83 3.19 30.57
N SER A 589 21.96 2.35 31.12
CA SER A 589 21.15 2.56 32.33
C SER A 589 20.05 3.65 32.33
N ALA A 590 18.83 3.17 32.08
CA ALA A 590 17.79 2.95 33.10
C ALA A 590 16.88 4.11 33.59
N ASN A 591 15.58 3.84 33.39
CA ASN A 591 14.48 3.92 34.36
C ASN A 591 13.88 5.27 34.83
N ILE A 592 12.54 5.28 34.72
CA ILE A 592 11.55 5.96 35.58
C ILE A 592 11.50 7.50 35.49
N PHE A 593 10.37 8.00 34.98
CA PHE A 593 9.48 8.84 35.77
C PHE A 593 8.00 8.57 35.42
N HIS A 594 7.25 7.99 36.36
CA HIS A 594 5.81 8.21 36.42
C HIS A 594 5.56 9.63 36.96
N THR A 595 4.54 10.35 36.50
CA THR A 595 3.29 10.55 37.29
C THR A 595 2.27 11.47 36.61
N LYS A 596 1.00 11.02 36.67
CA LYS A 596 -0.26 11.79 36.81
C LYS A 596 -0.66 12.86 35.79
N SER A 597 -1.88 12.69 35.29
CA SER A 597 -2.80 13.75 34.83
C SER A 597 -2.88 14.89 35.87
N PRO A 598 -2.94 16.16 35.42
CA PRO A 598 -4.27 16.76 35.23
C PRO A 598 -4.45 17.38 33.84
N PHE A 599 -5.66 17.34 33.31
CA PHE A 599 -6.50 18.54 33.19
C PHE A 599 -7.96 18.15 32.91
N ARG A 600 -8.89 18.77 33.65
CA ARG A 600 -10.34 18.61 33.50
C ARG A 600 -10.87 19.92 32.95
N HIS A 601 -11.09 20.00 31.64
CA HIS A 601 -11.82 21.10 31.03
C HIS A 601 -12.89 20.56 30.08
N GLN A 602 -14.08 20.41 30.66
CA GLN A 602 -15.34 20.53 29.95
C GLN A 602 -15.38 21.90 29.23
N LEU A 603 -15.88 21.91 28.00
CA LEU A 603 -16.27 23.09 27.25
C LEU A 603 -17.32 22.63 26.24
N ASP A 604 -18.45 23.33 26.17
CA ASP A 604 -19.65 22.91 25.43
C ASP A 604 -19.67 23.63 24.05
N LEU A 605 -19.60 22.97 22.88
CA LEU A 605 -19.11 23.53 21.60
C LEU A 605 -20.00 23.27 20.33
N SER A 606 -21.07 24.05 20.05
CA SER A 606 -22.17 23.67 19.13
C SER A 606 -21.87 23.34 17.66
N GLU A 607 -22.55 22.33 17.11
CA GLU A 607 -23.28 22.46 15.82
C GLU A 607 -22.55 23.22 14.69
N SER A 608 -21.24 23.09 14.43
CA SER A 608 -20.60 24.10 13.55
C SER A 608 -19.78 23.57 12.39
N GLN A 609 -18.98 22.51 12.53
CA GLN A 609 -17.82 22.24 11.64
C GLN A 609 -18.06 21.75 10.21
N LYS A 610 -19.28 21.83 9.69
CA LYS A 610 -19.68 20.97 8.55
C LYS A 610 -19.05 21.60 7.29
N LYS A 611 -18.63 20.88 6.23
CA LYS A 611 -18.45 21.46 4.85
C LYS A 611 -17.12 21.18 4.18
N HIS A 612 -16.04 21.26 4.92
CA HIS A 612 -14.79 20.73 4.42
C HIS A 612 -14.76 19.22 4.67
N LEU A 613 -15.72 18.59 3.99
CA LEU A 613 -15.90 17.20 3.60
C LEU A 613 -16.22 17.18 2.08
N ASN A 614 -15.91 18.29 1.36
CA ASN A 614 -16.06 18.52 -0.08
C ASN A 614 -14.82 18.94 -0.99
N ASP A 615 -13.53 18.95 -0.57
CA ASP A 615 -12.26 19.17 -1.37
C ASP A 615 -10.84 18.65 -0.83
N THR A 616 -10.52 18.37 0.47
CA THR A 616 -9.23 17.77 0.92
C THR A 616 -8.92 16.44 0.27
N PRO A 617 -7.62 16.08 0.17
CA PRO A 617 -7.23 15.09 -0.88
C PRO A 617 -6.63 12.14 -0.58
N PRO A 618 -5.62 11.34 -1.19
CA PRO A 618 -5.63 9.90 -1.13
C PRO A 618 -4.89 9.51 0.20
N THR A 619 -4.88 8.25 0.70
CA THR A 619 -3.93 7.82 1.76
C THR A 619 -3.15 6.56 1.41
N LEU A 620 -1.84 6.69 1.41
CA LEU A 620 -0.91 5.59 1.44
C LEU A 620 -1.21 5.05 2.83
N PHE A 621 -1.81 3.89 2.77
CA PHE A 621 -2.08 2.80 3.67
C PHE A 621 -1.03 1.73 3.43
N PHE A 622 -0.51 0.89 4.38
CA PHE A 622 0.76 0.15 4.21
C PHE A 622 1.17 -1.10 5.18
N GLU A 623 1.95 -2.16 4.79
CA GLU A 623 2.56 -3.32 5.60
C GLU A 623 4.07 -3.29 5.60
N VAL A 624 4.67 -3.54 6.75
CA VAL A 624 6.08 -3.73 6.88
C VAL A 624 6.42 -5.19 6.55
N THR A 625 6.89 -5.42 5.33
CA THR A 625 7.75 -6.57 4.99
C THR A 625 9.00 -6.07 4.33
N LYS A 626 10.12 -6.79 4.48
CA LYS A 626 11.39 -6.34 3.91
C LYS A 626 11.16 -5.97 2.46
N PRO A 627 11.85 -4.95 2.01
CA PRO A 627 11.86 -4.69 0.61
C PRO A 627 12.78 -5.75 -0.04
N ILE A 628 12.96 -5.70 -1.35
CA ILE A 628 13.79 -6.59 -2.12
C ILE A 628 14.89 -5.87 -2.90
N LYS A 629 16.08 -6.47 -2.80
CA LYS A 629 17.39 -5.94 -3.16
C LYS A 629 17.67 -5.94 -4.66
N LEU A 630 17.14 -4.99 -5.43
CA LEU A 630 17.26 -4.85 -6.91
C LEU A 630 18.67 -5.14 -7.37
N PRO A 631 18.91 -5.99 -8.40
CA PRO A 631 20.05 -5.71 -9.28
C PRO A 631 19.86 -4.59 -10.32
N LYS A 632 20.59 -4.53 -11.46
CA LYS A 632 21.12 -3.22 -11.91
C LYS A 632 20.68 -2.62 -13.24
N THR A 633 19.58 -3.06 -13.85
CA THR A 633 19.46 -2.96 -15.33
C THR A 633 18.14 -2.61 -15.98
N LYS A 634 18.14 -1.70 -16.97
CA LYS A 634 16.94 -0.87 -17.15
C LYS A 634 15.67 -1.55 -17.70
N PRO A 635 14.47 -1.41 -17.13
CA PRO A 635 13.46 -2.44 -17.27
C PRO A 635 12.21 -2.06 -18.09
N CYS A 636 12.01 -2.47 -19.38
CA CYS A 636 10.87 -2.30 -20.38
C CYS A 636 9.29 -2.38 -20.07
N SER A 637 8.37 -1.40 -20.28
CA SER A 637 6.95 -1.59 -19.77
C SER A 637 5.63 -1.65 -20.55
N TYR A 638 4.74 -2.52 -20.02
CA TYR A 638 3.34 -2.76 -20.38
C TYR A 638 2.34 -3.04 -19.26
N HIS A 639 1.15 -2.96 -19.75
CA HIS A 639 -0.13 -3.06 -19.15
C HIS A 639 -0.80 -4.35 -19.76
N ILE A 640 -1.12 -5.48 -19.07
CA ILE A 640 -2.11 -6.45 -19.67
C ILE A 640 -3.49 -5.94 -19.41
N LEU A 641 -3.70 -5.05 -18.43
CA LEU A 641 -5.06 -4.83 -17.98
C LEU A 641 -5.45 -3.42 -17.48
N GLN A 642 -6.69 -2.94 -17.67
CA GLN A 642 -7.53 -2.05 -16.85
C GLN A 642 -9.04 -2.32 -17.06
N HIS A 643 -9.85 -2.41 -15.99
CA HIS A 643 -11.28 -2.71 -16.06
C HIS A 643 -11.89 -2.80 -14.67
N ASP A 644 -13.18 -2.53 -14.53
CA ASP A 644 -13.68 -2.10 -13.23
C ASP A 644 -14.51 -3.15 -12.51
N PHE A 645 -14.00 -3.57 -11.36
CA PHE A 645 -14.60 -4.62 -10.55
C PHE A 645 -15.75 -4.03 -9.75
N GLY A 646 -16.88 -3.89 -10.44
CA GLY A 646 -18.00 -3.10 -10.00
C GLY A 646 -19.17 -3.87 -9.45
N TYR A 647 -20.09 -4.20 -10.36
CA TYR A 647 -21.11 -5.21 -10.12
C TYR A 647 -20.51 -6.62 -10.31
N THR A 648 -19.33 -6.89 -9.76
CA THR A 648 -18.54 -8.10 -10.07
C THR A 648 -18.66 -9.23 -9.03
N TYR A 649 -19.34 -9.00 -7.92
CA TYR A 649 -19.73 -10.06 -6.97
C TYR A 649 -20.65 -11.07 -7.64
N GLY A 650 -20.32 -12.35 -7.55
CA GLY A 650 -21.04 -13.40 -8.28
C GLY A 650 -20.91 -13.29 -9.81
N SER A 651 -19.97 -12.47 -10.33
CA SER A 651 -19.65 -12.39 -11.76
C SER A 651 -18.33 -13.09 -12.07
N PRO A 652 -18.08 -13.45 -13.35
CA PRO A 652 -16.88 -14.18 -13.69
C PRO A 652 -15.57 -13.43 -13.47
N PRO A 653 -14.48 -14.17 -13.21
CA PRO A 653 -13.14 -13.63 -13.29
C PRO A 653 -12.91 -12.99 -14.66
N VAL A 654 -12.43 -11.76 -14.66
CA VAL A 654 -12.29 -10.96 -15.88
C VAL A 654 -10.90 -11.18 -16.47
N LEU A 655 -10.79 -11.21 -17.80
CA LEU A 655 -9.71 -11.89 -18.52
C LEU A 655 -9.02 -11.01 -19.56
N ALA A 656 -7.77 -11.33 -19.94
CA ALA A 656 -7.13 -10.83 -21.18
C ALA A 656 -6.00 -11.73 -21.71
N ASN A 657 -5.54 -11.45 -22.93
CA ASN A 657 -4.69 -12.37 -23.68
C ASN A 657 -3.19 -12.18 -23.43
N TYR A 658 -2.52 -13.15 -22.80
CA TYR A 658 -1.10 -13.03 -22.51
C TYR A 658 -0.17 -13.57 -23.62
N THR A 659 0.73 -12.72 -24.17
CA THR A 659 1.65 -13.09 -25.28
C THR A 659 3.09 -12.58 -25.10
N PRO A 660 4.09 -13.12 -25.84
CA PRO A 660 5.47 -12.63 -25.90
C PRO A 660 5.75 -11.12 -26.05
N PRO A 661 6.52 -10.49 -25.14
CA PRO A 661 7.13 -9.17 -25.24
C PRO A 661 8.02 -8.84 -26.43
N SER A 662 7.46 -8.87 -27.63
CA SER A 662 8.16 -8.56 -28.87
C SER A 662 8.60 -7.08 -29.09
N HIS A 663 9.02 -6.37 -28.04
CA HIS A 663 9.85 -5.14 -28.06
C HIS A 663 11.02 -4.97 -27.05
N CYS A 664 11.56 -6.01 -26.42
CA CYS A 664 12.32 -5.84 -25.17
C CYS A 664 13.67 -6.64 -25.07
N PRO A 665 14.74 -6.21 -24.35
CA PRO A 665 16.14 -6.78 -24.39
C PRO A 665 16.63 -8.17 -23.86
N SER A 666 17.94 -8.56 -24.01
CA SER A 666 18.51 -9.97 -24.21
C SER A 666 17.99 -11.21 -23.49
N GLN A 667 18.18 -12.35 -24.19
CA GLN A 667 17.36 -13.57 -24.36
C GLN A 667 17.19 -14.54 -23.17
N LYS A 668 17.75 -14.28 -21.99
CA LYS A 668 17.63 -15.22 -20.83
C LYS A 668 17.63 -14.44 -19.52
N PHE A 669 17.24 -15.03 -18.39
CA PHE A 669 16.69 -14.22 -17.29
C PHE A 669 17.10 -14.69 -15.88
N SER A 670 16.71 -13.94 -14.85
CA SER A 670 17.53 -13.83 -13.65
C SER A 670 16.86 -13.67 -12.25
N LYS A 671 15.79 -12.87 -11.97
CA LYS A 671 15.03 -12.75 -10.64
C LYS A 671 13.86 -11.69 -10.62
N ILE A 672 12.52 -11.97 -10.54
CA ILE A 672 11.41 -11.27 -11.30
C ILE A 672 10.04 -10.75 -10.56
N VAL A 673 9.18 -9.72 -11.01
CA VAL A 673 8.31 -8.62 -10.31
C VAL A 673 6.86 -8.51 -10.81
N PHE A 674 5.81 -8.25 -9.99
CA PHE A 674 4.56 -7.39 -10.21
C PHE A 674 4.10 -6.90 -8.86
N GLN A 675 3.27 -5.88 -8.61
CA GLN A 675 2.49 -4.91 -9.34
C GLN A 675 0.95 -5.18 -9.34
N TRP A 676 0.19 -4.48 -8.48
CA TRP A 676 -1.28 -4.39 -8.48
C TRP A 676 -1.73 -3.11 -7.81
N HIS A 677 -2.80 -2.53 -8.37
CA HIS A 677 -3.39 -1.23 -8.05
C HIS A 677 -4.95 -1.47 -7.98
N ALA A 678 -5.88 -0.67 -7.40
CA ALA A 678 -7.41 -0.77 -7.44
C ALA A 678 -8.03 0.65 -7.05
N THR A 679 -9.14 1.34 -7.44
CA THR A 679 -9.47 2.79 -6.97
C THR A 679 -10.58 2.97 -6.00
N CYS A 680 -10.74 4.06 -5.22
CA CYS A 680 -11.78 4.19 -4.19
C CYS A 680 -12.39 5.58 -3.89
N LYS A 681 -13.68 5.59 -3.45
CA LYS A 681 -14.59 6.76 -3.30
C LYS A 681 -15.99 6.72 -2.48
N GLY A 682 -16.55 5.62 -1.93
CA GLY A 682 -17.93 5.36 -1.30
C GLY A 682 -18.10 4.23 -0.21
N ARG A 683 -18.96 3.16 -0.24
CA ARG A 683 -18.99 1.98 0.74
C ARG A 683 -18.73 0.54 0.18
N GLN A 684 -18.08 -0.33 0.97
CA GLN A 684 -17.82 -1.81 0.88
C GLN A 684 -17.39 -2.31 2.25
N PHE A 685 -17.47 -3.64 2.43
CA PHE A 685 -16.63 -4.40 3.35
C PHE A 685 -15.84 -5.48 2.60
N ASP A 686 -16.18 -6.74 2.89
CA ASP A 686 -15.35 -7.92 2.89
C ASP A 686 -15.63 -8.77 1.67
N ARG A 687 -14.58 -9.07 0.92
CA ARG A 687 -14.68 -9.81 -0.32
C ARG A 687 -13.70 -10.98 -0.31
N ILE A 688 -13.53 -11.57 -1.47
CA ILE A 688 -12.32 -12.29 -1.82
C ILE A 688 -12.15 -12.03 -3.32
N PHE A 689 -10.93 -12.19 -3.81
CA PHE A 689 -10.52 -11.97 -5.21
C PHE A 689 -9.27 -12.82 -5.43
N GLY A 690 -8.83 -13.16 -6.62
CA GLY A 690 -7.41 -13.55 -6.78
C GLY A 690 -6.93 -13.31 -8.19
N VAL A 691 -5.72 -13.74 -8.52
CA VAL A 691 -5.18 -13.70 -9.87
C VAL A 691 -4.64 -15.05 -10.26
N TRP A 692 -4.93 -15.38 -11.50
CA TRP A 692 -4.41 -16.56 -12.16
C TRP A 692 -3.86 -16.16 -13.54
N LEU A 693 -2.78 -16.77 -13.99
CA LEU A 693 -2.33 -16.73 -15.39
C LEU A 693 -1.78 -18.11 -15.73
N GLY A 694 -2.23 -18.64 -16.85
CA GLY A 694 -2.22 -20.09 -17.10
C GLY A 694 -3.03 -20.90 -16.08
N GLY A 695 -3.93 -20.26 -15.34
CA GLY A 695 -4.75 -20.88 -14.31
C GLY A 695 -4.02 -21.25 -13.02
N VAL A 696 -2.73 -20.96 -12.87
CA VAL A 696 -1.94 -21.20 -11.63
C VAL A 696 -2.48 -20.23 -10.58
N GLU A 697 -2.69 -20.56 -9.28
CA GLU A 697 -3.05 -19.49 -8.33
C GLU A 697 -1.82 -18.73 -8.07
N LEU A 698 -1.87 -17.52 -8.58
CA LEU A 698 -0.71 -16.73 -8.46
C LEU A 698 -0.68 -16.27 -7.00
N PHE A 699 -1.76 -15.77 -6.38
CA PHE A 699 -1.59 -15.23 -5.03
C PHE A 699 -2.83 -15.06 -4.11
N ARG A 700 -2.62 -14.86 -2.78
CA ARG A 700 -3.66 -14.52 -1.77
C ARG A 700 -3.48 -13.30 -0.80
N SER A 701 -4.53 -12.75 -0.13
CA SER A 701 -4.63 -11.37 0.48
C SER A 701 -5.97 -11.05 1.23
N CYS A 702 -6.25 -9.77 1.57
CA CYS A 702 -7.36 -9.15 2.35
C CYS A 702 -7.91 -7.72 1.87
N THR A 703 -9.10 -7.17 2.24
CA THR A 703 -9.97 -6.21 1.47
C THR A 703 -9.68 -4.79 1.82
N ALA A 704 -10.23 -3.85 1.05
CA ALA A 704 -10.70 -2.51 1.27
C ALA A 704 -11.95 -2.40 2.17
N GLU A 705 -12.01 -1.45 3.12
CA GLU A 705 -13.10 -1.21 4.11
C GLU A 705 -13.60 0.26 4.11
N PRO A 706 -14.14 0.76 2.98
CA PRO A 706 -13.47 2.00 2.52
C PRO A 706 -14.03 3.44 2.83
N ARG A 707 -13.34 4.45 3.46
CA ARG A 707 -13.79 5.86 3.85
C ARG A 707 -14.11 6.86 2.81
N ALA A 708 -15.23 7.58 2.94
CA ALA A 708 -15.83 8.47 1.95
C ALA A 708 -14.94 9.54 1.28
N THR A 709 -13.60 9.53 1.41
CA THR A 709 -12.65 10.40 0.69
C THR A 709 -11.46 9.92 -0.21
N GLY A 710 -11.30 8.62 -0.45
CA GLY A 710 -10.41 7.94 -1.46
C GLY A 710 -8.85 7.81 -1.22
N ILE A 711 -8.04 6.96 -1.92
CA ILE A 711 -6.53 6.60 -1.88
C ILE A 711 -5.91 6.21 -3.28
N VAL A 712 -4.74 5.53 -3.45
CA VAL A 712 -4.02 4.90 -4.63
C VAL A 712 -3.80 3.32 -4.40
N TRP A 713 -2.99 2.42 -5.01
CA TRP A 713 -2.59 1.07 -4.44
C TRP A 713 -1.16 0.59 -4.73
N SER A 714 -0.29 0.32 -3.76
CA SER A 714 1.15 -0.06 -3.91
C SER A 714 1.39 -1.52 -3.56
N VAL A 715 1.20 -2.52 -4.40
CA VAL A 715 1.63 -3.85 -3.98
C VAL A 715 2.59 -4.58 -4.93
N GLU A 716 3.32 -5.55 -4.39
CA GLU A 716 4.47 -6.23 -4.97
C GLU A 716 4.89 -7.53 -4.22
N LYS A 717 5.44 -8.58 -4.88
CA LYS A 717 6.19 -9.68 -4.19
C LYS A 717 7.08 -10.57 -5.07
N ASP A 718 7.99 -11.32 -4.41
CA ASP A 718 8.96 -12.25 -5.03
C ASP A 718 8.51 -13.62 -5.43
N ILE A 719 8.59 -13.85 -6.73
CA ILE A 719 8.32 -15.14 -7.34
C ILE A 719 9.16 -15.40 -8.59
N THR A 720 10.37 -14.83 -8.60
CA THR A 720 11.49 -15.24 -9.48
C THR A 720 11.48 -16.70 -9.89
N ARG A 721 11.18 -17.52 -8.88
CA ARG A 721 11.12 -18.97 -8.84
C ARG A 721 10.21 -19.61 -9.92
N TYR A 722 9.30 -18.88 -10.57
CA TYR A 722 8.33 -19.49 -11.48
C TYR A 722 8.68 -19.52 -12.99
N TYR A 723 9.91 -19.15 -13.35
CA TYR A 723 10.46 -18.86 -14.70
C TYR A 723 9.94 -19.64 -15.92
N SER A 724 9.63 -20.93 -15.84
CA SER A 724 9.28 -21.71 -17.04
C SER A 724 7.91 -21.47 -17.63
N LEU A 725 6.98 -20.99 -16.82
CA LEU A 725 5.67 -20.62 -17.34
C LEU A 725 5.86 -19.42 -18.31
N LEU A 726 7.08 -18.84 -18.45
CA LEU A 726 7.54 -17.96 -19.53
C LEU A 726 7.81 -18.63 -20.89
N MET A 727 7.40 -19.89 -21.12
CA MET A 727 7.70 -20.60 -22.39
C MET A 727 6.49 -20.93 -23.28
N LYS A 728 5.26 -20.59 -22.88
CA LYS A 728 4.00 -20.92 -23.60
C LYS A 728 2.94 -19.81 -23.40
N ASN A 729 2.44 -19.07 -24.41
CA ASN A 729 1.40 -17.99 -24.27
C ASN A 729 0.27 -18.38 -23.30
N GLN A 730 -0.36 -17.40 -22.61
CA GLN A 730 -1.34 -17.71 -21.55
C GLN A 730 -2.65 -16.91 -21.65
N THR A 731 -3.65 -17.38 -20.90
CA THR A 731 -4.79 -16.56 -20.45
C THR A 731 -4.65 -16.33 -18.95
N LEU A 732 -5.61 -15.65 -18.34
CA LEU A 732 -5.36 -14.63 -17.35
C LEU A 732 -6.69 -14.33 -16.66
N ALA A 733 -6.73 -14.21 -15.34
CA ALA A 733 -7.95 -13.95 -14.60
C ALA A 733 -7.71 -13.03 -13.40
N VAL A 734 -8.68 -12.18 -13.09
CA VAL A 734 -8.98 -11.75 -11.71
C VAL A 734 -10.43 -11.99 -11.47
N TYR A 735 -10.72 -12.78 -10.45
CA TYR A 735 -11.97 -12.59 -9.75
C TYR A 735 -11.78 -11.43 -8.82
N LEU A 736 -12.76 -10.54 -8.76
CA LEU A 736 -13.00 -9.73 -7.57
C LEU A 736 -14.48 -9.59 -7.37
N GLY A 737 -14.98 -10.29 -6.35
CA GLY A 737 -16.36 -10.14 -5.96
C GLY A 737 -16.52 -8.79 -5.31
N ASN A 738 -17.35 -7.92 -5.84
CA ASN A 738 -17.66 -6.64 -5.26
C ASN A 738 -19.08 -6.15 -5.65
N LEU A 739 -19.75 -5.41 -4.77
CA LEU A 739 -21.17 -5.09 -4.85
C LEU A 739 -21.40 -3.58 -4.88
N VAL A 740 -22.27 -3.07 -5.76
CA VAL A 740 -22.75 -1.68 -5.65
C VAL A 740 -24.19 -1.65 -5.18
N THR A 741 -24.41 -0.99 -4.04
CA THR A 741 -25.74 -0.66 -3.52
C THR A 741 -25.73 0.75 -2.92
N LYS A 742 -26.83 1.20 -2.29
CA LYS A 742 -26.85 2.44 -1.50
C LYS A 742 -25.97 2.32 -0.25
N THR A 743 -26.05 1.18 0.43
CA THR A 743 -25.29 0.78 1.63
C THR A 743 -23.84 0.41 1.31
N TYR A 744 -23.58 0.06 0.05
CA TYR A 744 -22.33 -0.44 -0.49
C TYR A 744 -22.04 0.25 -1.81
N THR A 745 -22.00 1.58 -1.85
CA THR A 745 -21.64 2.27 -3.09
C THR A 745 -20.19 1.89 -3.41
N GLY A 746 -19.78 0.90 -4.24
CA GLY A 746 -18.34 0.65 -4.50
C GLY A 746 -17.83 -0.21 -5.67
N VAL A 747 -16.78 0.18 -6.45
CA VAL A 747 -16.31 -0.44 -7.76
C VAL A 747 -14.83 -0.23 -8.24
N TYR A 748 -14.02 -1.26 -8.43
CA TYR A 748 -12.56 -1.14 -8.39
C TYR A 748 -11.92 -0.93 -9.81
N HIS A 749 -11.48 0.29 -10.17
CA HIS A 749 -10.99 0.98 -11.44
C HIS A 749 -10.10 0.28 -12.51
N VAL A 750 -9.97 -1.03 -12.56
CA VAL A 750 -8.69 -1.71 -12.35
C VAL A 750 -7.55 -1.66 -13.46
N ASN A 751 -6.49 -2.49 -13.60
CA ASN A 751 -5.16 -2.13 -14.28
C ASN A 751 -4.20 -3.38 -14.25
N ILE A 752 -3.45 -4.16 -15.12
CA ILE A 752 -2.30 -5.16 -14.80
C ILE A 752 -0.83 -5.05 -15.30
N THR A 753 0.19 -5.16 -14.41
CA THR A 753 1.64 -5.02 -14.73
C THR A 753 2.58 -6.02 -14.04
N ILE A 754 3.86 -6.14 -14.46
CA ILE A 754 4.96 -7.08 -14.04
C ILE A 754 6.30 -6.40 -14.44
N GLN A 755 7.47 -6.36 -13.73
CA GLN A 755 8.79 -5.68 -14.05
C GLN A 755 10.00 -6.67 -14.51
N PHE A 756 11.00 -6.31 -15.41
CA PHE A 756 12.12 -7.07 -16.17
C PHE A 756 13.43 -6.19 -16.30
N TYR A 757 14.65 -6.55 -15.91
CA TYR A 757 15.83 -5.66 -15.71
C TYR A 757 17.10 -6.24 -16.38
N PRO A 758 17.22 -6.17 -17.72
CA PRO A 758 18.68 -6.67 -19.00
C PRO A 758 20.09 -6.38 -18.75
N ALA A 759 20.41 -6.63 -17.51
CA ALA A 759 21.28 -7.67 -17.11
C ALA A 759 22.41 -8.06 -18.04
N LYS A 760 23.07 -7.11 -18.67
CA LYS A 760 24.36 -7.13 -19.34
C LYS A 760 24.85 -8.44 -20.02
N GLU A 761 26.14 -8.47 -20.33
CA GLU A 761 26.75 -9.54 -21.12
C GLU A 761 27.69 -10.46 -20.28
N ASN A 762 28.41 -9.97 -19.25
CA ASN A 762 29.46 -10.77 -18.55
C ASN A 762 29.01 -11.78 -17.45
N ASP A 763 27.72 -11.96 -17.13
CA ASP A 763 27.27 -13.25 -16.55
C ASP A 763 26.51 -14.12 -17.56
N VAL A 764 26.52 -13.88 -18.87
CA VAL A 764 25.87 -14.85 -19.78
C VAL A 764 26.64 -16.19 -19.70
N SER A 765 27.93 -16.09 -19.41
CA SER A 765 28.83 -17.15 -18.92
C SER A 765 28.41 -17.74 -17.55
N LYS A 766 28.32 -16.91 -16.49
CA LYS A 766 27.98 -17.33 -15.12
C LYS A 766 26.53 -17.85 -14.97
N LEU A 767 25.59 -17.35 -15.77
CA LEU A 767 24.21 -17.81 -15.84
C LEU A 767 24.13 -19.14 -16.57
N GLY A 768 24.95 -19.34 -17.63
CA GLY A 768 25.19 -20.67 -18.22
C GLY A 768 25.80 -21.66 -17.22
N ALA A 769 26.65 -21.21 -16.30
CA ALA A 769 27.20 -22.03 -15.22
C ALA A 769 26.21 -22.27 -14.04
N LEU A 770 25.18 -21.44 -13.87
CA LEU A 770 24.15 -21.61 -12.83
C LEU A 770 23.08 -22.66 -13.18
N VAL A 771 23.00 -23.07 -14.45
CA VAL A 771 22.02 -24.06 -14.98
C VAL A 771 22.13 -25.45 -14.31
N SER A 772 23.23 -25.76 -13.60
CA SER A 772 23.40 -27.02 -12.87
C SER A 772 23.33 -26.89 -11.35
N THR A 773 22.52 -25.97 -10.81
CA THR A 773 22.41 -25.73 -9.35
C THR A 773 20.95 -25.66 -8.88
N HIS A 774 20.67 -25.99 -7.61
CA HIS A 774 19.33 -25.92 -6.96
C HIS A 774 18.78 -24.48 -6.77
N HIS A 775 19.19 -23.55 -7.63
CA HIS A 775 18.93 -22.11 -7.56
C HIS A 775 18.33 -21.55 -8.85
N SER A 776 18.16 -22.40 -9.88
CA SER A 776 17.24 -22.08 -10.96
C SER A 776 15.81 -21.99 -10.42
N PRO A 777 15.00 -21.07 -10.94
CA PRO A 777 13.54 -21.22 -10.99
C PRO A 777 13.08 -22.52 -11.65
N ALA A 778 11.82 -22.89 -11.49
CA ALA A 778 11.24 -24.13 -12.03
C ALA A 778 11.08 -24.13 -13.56
N ASP A 779 11.29 -25.30 -14.19
CA ASP A 779 11.27 -25.63 -15.63
C ASP A 779 9.87 -26.03 -16.19
N LEU A 780 8.93 -26.36 -15.31
CA LEU A 780 7.49 -26.33 -15.56
C LEU A 780 6.77 -25.90 -14.28
N ILE A 781 5.63 -25.23 -14.42
CA ILE A 781 4.70 -24.99 -13.32
C ILE A 781 3.30 -25.37 -13.73
N MET A 782 2.60 -26.02 -12.82
CA MET A 782 1.25 -26.52 -13.02
C MET A 782 0.27 -25.89 -12.02
N PRO A 783 -0.94 -25.53 -12.48
CA PRO A 783 -2.01 -25.05 -11.62
C PRO A 783 -2.65 -26.21 -10.85
N PHE A 784 -3.22 -25.89 -9.69
CA PHE A 784 -4.28 -26.71 -9.09
C PHE A 784 -5.64 -26.02 -9.06
N SER A 785 -5.71 -24.75 -9.45
CA SER A 785 -6.90 -23.92 -9.40
C SER A 785 -8.05 -24.44 -10.28
N ARG A 786 -9.29 -24.18 -9.84
CA ARG A 786 -10.54 -24.42 -10.56
C ARG A 786 -10.50 -23.79 -11.95
N ASN A 787 -11.10 -24.46 -12.93
CA ASN A 787 -11.13 -23.98 -14.32
C ASN A 787 -12.25 -22.96 -14.56
N LEU A 788 -11.99 -22.01 -15.46
CA LEU A 788 -12.96 -21.02 -15.94
C LEU A 788 -14.02 -21.63 -16.89
N PRO A 789 -15.22 -21.03 -16.99
CA PRO A 789 -15.71 -19.88 -16.23
C PRO A 789 -16.20 -20.28 -14.84
N LEU A 790 -16.04 -19.35 -13.89
CA LEU A 790 -16.58 -19.40 -12.53
C LEU A 790 -17.35 -18.11 -12.28
N ASN A 791 -18.04 -17.98 -11.15
CA ASN A 791 -18.61 -16.72 -10.63
C ASN A 791 -17.92 -16.30 -9.31
N ASP A 792 -16.69 -16.77 -9.13
CA ASP A 792 -15.85 -16.70 -7.93
C ASP A 792 -14.37 -16.85 -8.37
N GLY A 793 -13.41 -16.72 -7.46
CA GLY A 793 -11.99 -16.98 -7.74
C GLY A 793 -11.70 -18.43 -8.09
N LEU A 794 -10.49 -18.74 -8.55
CA LEU A 794 -10.16 -20.09 -8.99
C LEU A 794 -9.67 -20.99 -7.83
N TRP A 795 -9.54 -20.51 -6.60
CA TRP A 795 -9.35 -21.40 -5.43
C TRP A 795 -10.45 -22.44 -5.28
N PHE A 796 -10.18 -23.47 -4.48
CA PHE A 796 -11.22 -24.25 -3.84
C PHE A 796 -11.77 -23.55 -2.60
N LYS A 797 -12.97 -23.93 -2.20
CA LYS A 797 -13.57 -23.62 -0.89
C LYS A 797 -13.64 -24.92 -0.09
N VAL A 798 -13.20 -24.90 1.15
CA VAL A 798 -13.38 -25.96 2.16
C VAL A 798 -14.42 -25.44 3.15
N GLU A 799 -15.56 -26.12 3.25
CA GLU A 799 -16.73 -25.60 3.97
C GLU A 799 -16.83 -26.05 5.44
N ASN A 800 -16.02 -27.01 5.89
CA ASN A 800 -15.92 -27.46 7.28
C ASN A 800 -14.74 -28.46 7.43
N SER A 801 -14.48 -28.92 8.66
CA SER A 801 -13.37 -29.83 8.98
C SER A 801 -13.41 -31.24 8.37
N THR A 802 -14.50 -31.64 7.70
CA THR A 802 -14.61 -32.92 6.98
C THR A 802 -14.48 -32.78 5.45
N ASP A 803 -14.46 -31.55 4.95
CA ASP A 803 -14.39 -31.26 3.52
C ASP A 803 -12.94 -31.32 2.99
N ILE A 804 -12.78 -31.79 1.76
CA ILE A 804 -11.50 -32.05 1.12
C ILE A 804 -11.53 -31.52 -0.32
N ALA A 805 -11.08 -30.27 -0.47
CA ALA A 805 -10.76 -29.68 -1.76
C ALA A 805 -9.70 -30.51 -2.50
N PHE A 806 -9.77 -30.64 -3.83
CA PHE A 806 -8.76 -31.41 -4.56
C PHE A 806 -8.62 -31.06 -6.03
N SER A 807 -7.43 -31.32 -6.57
CA SER A 807 -7.16 -31.29 -8.00
C SER A 807 -6.38 -32.52 -8.45
N GLU A 808 -6.74 -33.03 -9.62
CA GLU A 808 -5.97 -34.04 -10.35
C GLU A 808 -4.86 -33.40 -11.20
N PHE A 809 -3.77 -34.13 -11.44
CA PHE A 809 -2.64 -33.68 -12.24
C PHE A 809 -1.77 -34.82 -12.77
N LYS A 810 -0.98 -34.53 -13.79
CA LYS A 810 0.02 -35.45 -14.36
C LYS A 810 1.29 -34.69 -14.73
N ILE A 811 2.41 -35.03 -14.09
CA ILE A 811 3.71 -34.36 -14.30
C ILE A 811 4.51 -34.99 -15.46
N PRO A 812 5.48 -34.26 -16.05
CA PRO A 812 6.47 -34.85 -16.94
C PRO A 812 7.33 -35.89 -16.22
N GLN A 813 7.56 -37.05 -16.84
CA GLN A 813 8.29 -38.17 -16.24
C GLN A 813 9.80 -37.91 -16.06
N ASN A 814 10.29 -36.72 -16.38
CA ASN A 814 11.67 -36.28 -16.18
C ASN A 814 11.82 -35.17 -15.11
N ALA A 815 10.79 -34.90 -14.30
CA ALA A 815 10.89 -33.92 -13.22
C ALA A 815 11.77 -34.43 -12.07
N TYR A 816 12.88 -33.75 -11.78
CA TYR A 816 13.86 -34.14 -10.75
C TYR A 816 13.76 -33.33 -9.44
N ARG A 817 12.90 -32.31 -9.39
CA ARG A 817 12.52 -31.61 -8.16
C ARG A 817 11.06 -31.17 -8.26
N ALA A 818 10.33 -31.24 -7.16
CA ALA A 818 8.96 -30.77 -7.02
C ALA A 818 8.78 -30.00 -5.70
N VAL A 819 8.24 -28.78 -5.76
CA VAL A 819 7.82 -28.01 -4.58
C VAL A 819 6.36 -27.59 -4.78
N LEU A 820 5.51 -27.86 -3.79
CA LEU A 820 4.15 -27.36 -3.75
C LEU A 820 4.15 -26.01 -3.01
N GLU A 821 3.59 -24.98 -3.62
CA GLU A 821 3.36 -23.69 -2.99
C GLU A 821 1.86 -23.52 -2.74
N VAL A 822 1.46 -23.37 -1.48
CA VAL A 822 0.06 -23.39 -1.02
C VAL A 822 -0.36 -22.02 -0.51
N TYR A 823 -1.56 -21.60 -0.92
CA TYR A 823 -2.26 -20.40 -0.50
C TYR A 823 -3.48 -20.75 0.35
N VAL A 824 -3.68 -20.02 1.44
CA VAL A 824 -4.72 -20.27 2.45
C VAL A 824 -5.39 -18.96 2.83
N SER A 825 -6.72 -18.93 2.95
CA SER A 825 -7.45 -17.85 3.65
C SER A 825 -8.69 -18.38 4.34
N PHE A 826 -9.00 -17.85 5.52
CA PHE A 826 -10.13 -18.19 6.40
C PHE A 826 -11.18 -17.05 6.39
N HIS A 827 -12.46 -17.35 6.62
CA HIS A 827 -13.56 -16.40 6.45
C HIS A 827 -14.70 -16.72 7.43
N GLU A 828 -15.66 -15.80 7.55
CA GLU A 828 -16.88 -16.00 8.33
C GLU A 828 -16.58 -16.39 9.79
N ASN A 829 -17.07 -17.52 10.32
CA ASN A 829 -16.80 -17.87 11.73
C ASN A 829 -15.34 -18.27 11.98
N ASP A 830 -14.54 -18.51 10.95
CA ASP A 830 -13.10 -18.73 11.06
C ASP A 830 -12.25 -17.50 10.74
N GLU A 831 -12.83 -16.39 10.28
CA GLU A 831 -12.16 -15.10 10.07
C GLU A 831 -11.36 -14.63 11.30
N PHE A 832 -11.88 -14.98 12.48
CA PHE A 832 -11.37 -14.67 13.82
C PHE A 832 -10.75 -15.88 14.54
N TRP A 833 -10.46 -17.00 13.85
CA TRP A 833 -10.28 -18.34 14.46
C TRP A 833 -9.44 -18.36 15.75
N TYR A 834 -8.36 -17.59 15.78
CA TYR A 834 -7.41 -17.38 16.89
C TYR A 834 -8.02 -16.84 18.20
N SER A 835 -9.27 -16.37 18.17
CA SER A 835 -10.05 -15.89 19.33
C SER A 835 -11.31 -16.72 19.61
N ASN A 836 -11.60 -17.73 18.78
CA ASN A 836 -12.80 -18.56 18.90
C ASN A 836 -12.81 -19.36 20.21
N LEU A 837 -14.02 -19.58 20.74
CA LEU A 837 -14.22 -20.21 22.03
C LEU A 837 -14.19 -21.74 21.93
N TYR A 838 -13.92 -22.40 23.06
CA TYR A 838 -13.99 -23.85 23.17
C TYR A 838 -15.44 -24.31 23.32
N ASN A 839 -15.82 -25.39 22.62
CA ASN A 839 -17.21 -25.86 22.56
C ASN A 839 -17.78 -26.17 23.96
N GLU A 840 -16.98 -26.76 24.86
CA GLU A 840 -17.38 -27.03 26.25
C GLU A 840 -17.75 -25.76 27.03
N TYR A 841 -17.07 -24.62 26.78
CA TYR A 841 -17.40 -23.33 27.39
C TYR A 841 -18.63 -22.68 26.76
N ILE A 842 -18.83 -22.86 25.44
CA ILE A 842 -20.04 -22.42 24.73
C ILE A 842 -21.26 -23.17 25.27
N GLU A 843 -21.19 -24.50 25.36
CA GLU A 843 -22.26 -25.37 25.85
C GLU A 843 -22.60 -25.09 27.32
N ALA A 844 -21.58 -25.05 28.20
CA ALA A 844 -21.78 -24.82 29.63
C ALA A 844 -22.34 -23.42 29.98
N ASN A 845 -22.21 -22.44 29.07
CA ASN A 845 -22.74 -21.08 29.23
C ASN A 845 -23.95 -20.77 28.33
N ASN A 846 -24.40 -21.71 27.50
CA ASN A 846 -25.46 -21.52 26.50
C ASN A 846 -25.20 -20.34 25.52
N LEU A 847 -23.95 -20.17 25.06
CA LEU A 847 -23.54 -19.08 24.15
C LEU A 847 -23.99 -19.34 22.70
N THR A 848 -25.29 -19.31 22.47
CA THR A 848 -25.90 -19.57 21.15
C THR A 848 -25.41 -18.57 20.10
N GLY A 849 -24.73 -19.07 19.06
CA GLY A 849 -24.21 -18.26 17.96
C GLY A 849 -22.72 -17.89 18.08
N ALA A 850 -22.05 -18.24 19.18
CA ALA A 850 -20.60 -18.03 19.31
C ALA A 850 -19.79 -18.96 18.40
N ALA A 851 -18.70 -18.44 17.82
CA ALA A 851 -17.79 -19.21 16.99
C ALA A 851 -16.94 -20.19 17.83
N GLY A 852 -17.00 -21.47 17.47
CA GLY A 852 -16.43 -22.59 18.24
C GLY A 852 -15.09 -23.14 17.75
N ASN A 853 -14.85 -24.39 18.14
CA ASN A 853 -13.66 -25.21 17.88
C ASN A 853 -12.32 -24.65 18.38
N GLY A 854 -12.34 -23.60 19.21
CA GLY A 854 -11.16 -23.03 19.86
C GLY A 854 -10.13 -22.37 18.92
N PRO A 855 -9.03 -21.85 19.46
CA PRO A 855 -8.08 -20.99 18.75
C PRO A 855 -7.02 -21.68 17.88
N PHE A 856 -7.22 -22.94 17.45
CA PHE A 856 -6.25 -23.69 16.63
C PHE A 856 -6.83 -24.21 15.31
N ARG A 857 -6.07 -24.03 14.21
CA ARG A 857 -6.38 -24.50 12.85
C ARG A 857 -5.10 -24.99 12.16
N GLU A 858 -5.19 -26.09 11.41
CA GLU A 858 -4.09 -26.63 10.60
C GLU A 858 -4.63 -27.03 9.22
N VAL A 859 -3.99 -26.59 8.14
CA VAL A 859 -4.29 -27.05 6.78
C VAL A 859 -3.43 -28.25 6.45
N LEU A 860 -4.07 -29.35 6.07
CA LEU A 860 -3.42 -30.61 5.67
C LEU A 860 -3.30 -30.68 4.16
N VAL A 861 -2.16 -31.15 3.68
CA VAL A 861 -1.93 -31.49 2.28
C VAL A 861 -1.73 -32.99 2.14
N SER A 862 -2.51 -33.61 1.28
CA SER A 862 -2.45 -35.03 0.95
C SER A 862 -2.13 -35.25 -0.53
N LEU A 863 -1.47 -36.35 -0.85
CA LEU A 863 -1.16 -36.83 -2.20
C LEU A 863 -1.67 -38.26 -2.33
N ASP A 864 -2.61 -38.48 -3.25
CA ASP A 864 -3.33 -39.75 -3.43
C ASP A 864 -3.98 -40.31 -2.14
N GLY A 865 -4.23 -39.44 -1.15
CA GLY A 865 -4.81 -39.78 0.16
C GLY A 865 -3.79 -39.97 1.30
N GLU A 866 -2.49 -39.91 1.02
CA GLU A 866 -1.41 -39.94 2.02
C GLU A 866 -1.04 -38.50 2.44
N GLU A 867 -0.92 -38.20 3.74
CA GLU A 867 -0.49 -36.87 4.19
C GLU A 867 0.96 -36.58 3.76
N VAL A 868 1.21 -35.48 3.06
CA VAL A 868 2.56 -35.11 2.55
C VAL A 868 3.07 -33.76 3.04
N GLY A 869 2.31 -33.06 3.88
CA GLY A 869 2.75 -31.83 4.52
C GLY A 869 1.61 -31.11 5.24
N ALA A 870 1.96 -30.17 6.11
CA ALA A 870 1.02 -29.33 6.82
C ALA A 870 1.38 -27.85 6.69
N VAL A 871 0.38 -27.00 6.92
CA VAL A 871 0.49 -25.56 7.02
C VAL A 871 -0.25 -25.12 8.28
N TRP A 872 0.49 -24.62 9.26
CA TRP A 872 -0.08 -23.87 10.37
C TRP A 872 -0.03 -22.40 9.95
N PRO A 873 -1.18 -21.77 9.66
CA PRO A 873 -1.20 -20.44 9.09
C PRO A 873 -0.57 -19.44 10.06
N PHE A 874 0.04 -18.40 9.50
CA PHE A 874 0.30 -17.19 10.23
C PHE A 874 -1.06 -16.61 10.62
N THR A 875 -1.17 -16.03 11.81
CA THR A 875 -2.40 -15.33 12.20
C THR A 875 -2.48 -14.00 11.46
N VAL A 876 -2.81 -14.10 10.17
CA VAL A 876 -3.31 -12.96 9.42
C VAL A 876 -4.60 -12.58 10.11
N ILE A 877 -4.53 -11.56 10.95
CA ILE A 877 -5.72 -10.87 11.41
C ILE A 877 -6.31 -10.23 10.16
N TYR A 878 -7.32 -10.92 9.64
CA TYR A 878 -8.25 -10.32 8.70
C TYR A 878 -8.86 -9.11 9.32
N THR A 879 -9.59 -8.45 8.49
CA THR A 879 -9.35 -7.04 8.42
C THR A 879 -10.55 -6.32 8.95
N GLY A 880 -10.80 -6.77 10.17
CA GLY A 880 -11.85 -6.55 11.14
C GLY A 880 -11.88 -7.66 12.16
N GLY A 881 -11.12 -8.72 11.89
CA GLY A 881 -10.32 -9.39 12.90
C GLY A 881 -10.01 -8.48 14.08
N ILE A 882 -10.68 -8.84 15.18
CA ILE A 882 -10.65 -8.19 16.49
C ILE A 882 -11.32 -6.82 16.54
N ASN A 883 -10.64 -5.77 16.10
CA ASN A 883 -10.98 -4.42 16.57
C ASN A 883 -10.69 -3.31 15.55
N PRO A 884 -11.73 -2.67 14.95
CA PRO A 884 -11.20 -1.87 12.96
C PRO A 884 -10.98 -0.15 12.96
N LEU A 885 -11.01 1.00 13.91
CA LEU A 885 -9.90 2.13 14.66
C LEU A 885 -8.68 1.98 15.97
N LEU A 886 -7.73 1.03 16.55
CA LEU A 886 -7.00 -0.45 16.58
C LEU A 886 -6.17 -1.34 15.52
N TRP A 887 -6.74 -2.26 14.64
CA TRP A 887 -6.59 -2.77 13.16
C TRP A 887 -7.09 -1.89 11.83
N ARG A 888 -6.37 -0.93 11.17
CA ARG A 888 -6.22 -0.05 9.92
C ARG A 888 -4.98 0.91 9.89
N PRO A 889 -4.41 1.39 8.79
CA PRO A 889 -3.42 0.91 7.79
C PRO A 889 -2.02 0.23 8.09
N ILE A 890 -1.79 -0.50 9.21
CA ILE A 890 -0.71 -1.47 9.56
C ILE A 890 -1.27 -2.76 10.21
N THR A 891 -1.51 -3.90 9.58
CA THR A 891 -2.27 -5.06 10.12
C THR A 891 -1.24 -6.09 10.43
N ALA A 892 -1.72 -7.16 11.05
CA ALA A 892 -1.55 -8.46 10.47
C ALA A 892 -0.46 -8.50 9.43
N ILE A 893 0.72 -8.78 9.94
CA ILE A 893 1.88 -9.04 9.11
C ILE A 893 1.50 -10.09 8.06
N GLY A 894 2.05 -10.00 6.86
CA GLY A 894 1.67 -10.84 5.74
C GLY A 894 0.16 -10.84 5.46
N SER A 895 -0.50 -9.68 5.47
CA SER A 895 -1.94 -9.63 5.20
C SER A 895 -2.27 -9.16 3.79
N TYR A 896 -1.70 -8.04 3.30
CA TYR A 896 -1.58 -7.90 1.84
C TYR A 896 -0.75 -9.15 1.43
N ASP A 897 0.44 -9.46 2.00
CA ASP A 897 1.16 -10.70 1.61
C ASP A 897 0.77 -11.95 2.40
N LEU A 898 -0.48 -12.37 2.20
CA LEU A 898 -1.02 -13.62 2.72
C LEU A 898 -0.04 -14.76 2.41
N PRO A 899 0.62 -15.36 3.42
CA PRO A 899 1.86 -16.04 3.13
C PRO A 899 1.62 -17.28 2.29
N SER A 900 2.50 -17.48 1.31
CA SER A 900 2.59 -18.72 0.54
C SER A 900 3.45 -19.73 1.29
N TYR A 901 2.95 -20.94 1.52
CA TYR A 901 3.65 -21.98 2.27
C TYR A 901 4.24 -23.01 1.31
N ASN A 902 5.52 -23.33 1.47
CA ASN A 902 6.23 -24.24 0.58
C ASN A 902 6.37 -25.62 1.23
N ILE A 903 6.05 -26.66 0.48
CA ILE A 903 6.15 -28.08 0.85
C ILE A 903 7.05 -28.77 -0.18
N GLU A 904 8.14 -29.41 0.26
CA GLU A 904 9.13 -30.03 -0.64
C GLU A 904 8.67 -31.45 -1.04
N ILE A 905 7.95 -31.54 -2.17
CA ILE A 905 7.38 -32.78 -2.74
C ILE A 905 8.45 -33.70 -3.37
N THR A 906 9.68 -33.23 -3.59
CA THR A 906 10.78 -34.00 -4.20
C THR A 906 10.99 -35.43 -3.68
N PRO A 907 10.88 -35.74 -2.35
CA PRO A 907 10.92 -37.12 -1.86
C PRO A 907 9.88 -38.06 -2.51
N PHE A 908 8.69 -37.53 -2.84
CA PHE A 908 7.55 -38.28 -3.39
C PHE A 908 7.60 -38.46 -4.91
N LEU A 909 8.54 -37.83 -5.63
CA LEU A 909 8.67 -37.96 -7.09
C LEU A 909 8.72 -39.42 -7.56
N GLY A 910 9.33 -40.32 -6.77
CA GLY A 910 9.35 -41.76 -7.06
C GLY A 910 7.98 -42.45 -7.09
N LYS A 911 6.92 -41.83 -6.53
CA LYS A 911 5.52 -42.29 -6.65
C LYS A 911 4.83 -41.69 -7.87
N ILE A 912 5.09 -40.41 -8.19
CA ILE A 912 4.29 -39.61 -9.15
C ILE A 912 4.90 -39.43 -10.54
N LEU A 913 6.10 -39.97 -10.80
CA LEU A 913 6.75 -39.96 -12.12
C LEU A 913 6.30 -41.12 -13.04
N ASP A 914 5.27 -41.90 -12.67
CA ASP A 914 4.91 -43.12 -13.38
C ASP A 914 4.18 -42.89 -14.72
N GLY A 915 3.56 -41.71 -14.87
CA GLY A 915 2.84 -41.27 -16.07
C GLY A 915 1.31 -41.40 -16.01
N LYS A 916 0.71 -41.69 -14.85
CA LYS A 916 -0.74 -41.65 -14.61
C LYS A 916 -1.21 -40.23 -14.18
N SER A 917 -2.48 -40.13 -13.79
CA SER A 917 -3.02 -38.99 -13.03
C SER A 917 -2.85 -39.28 -11.54
N HIS A 918 -2.54 -38.24 -10.77
CA HIS A 918 -2.44 -38.22 -9.31
C HIS A 918 -3.29 -37.08 -8.75
N LYS A 919 -3.59 -37.08 -7.45
CA LYS A 919 -4.49 -36.11 -6.80
C LYS A 919 -3.83 -35.46 -5.59
N PHE A 920 -3.74 -34.13 -5.59
CA PHE A 920 -3.53 -33.38 -4.34
C PHE A 920 -4.88 -33.10 -3.69
N GLY A 921 -4.98 -33.33 -2.38
CA GLY A 921 -6.16 -33.02 -1.56
C GLY A 921 -5.80 -32.10 -0.40
N PHE A 922 -6.67 -31.15 -0.09
CA PHE A 922 -6.49 -30.10 0.92
C PHE A 922 -7.70 -30.07 1.86
N SER A 923 -7.46 -30.10 3.16
CA SER A 923 -8.50 -30.00 4.21
C SER A 923 -7.99 -29.17 5.38
N VAL A 924 -8.89 -28.73 6.28
CA VAL A 924 -8.52 -27.87 7.42
C VAL A 924 -9.08 -28.43 8.71
N THR A 925 -8.21 -28.72 9.68
CA THR A 925 -8.64 -29.18 11.01
C THR A 925 -9.39 -28.08 11.74
N ASN A 926 -10.39 -28.46 12.55
CA ASN A 926 -11.23 -27.57 13.35
C ASN A 926 -12.02 -26.49 12.57
N ALA A 927 -11.97 -26.44 11.24
CA ALA A 927 -12.70 -25.45 10.45
C ALA A 927 -14.22 -25.51 10.68
N LEU A 928 -14.80 -24.33 10.93
CA LEU A 928 -16.22 -24.05 11.05
C LEU A 928 -16.83 -23.83 9.66
N ASN A 929 -16.36 -22.82 8.91
CA ASN A 929 -16.78 -22.56 7.54
C ASN A 929 -15.77 -21.72 6.73
N VAL A 930 -15.85 -21.87 5.41
CA VAL A 930 -15.22 -21.03 4.37
C VAL A 930 -13.70 -20.82 4.53
N TRP A 931 -12.93 -21.85 4.19
CA TRP A 931 -11.50 -21.72 3.91
C TRP A 931 -11.27 -21.77 2.41
N TYR A 932 -10.74 -20.71 1.81
CA TYR A 932 -10.24 -20.83 0.45
C TYR A 932 -8.83 -21.40 0.44
N ILE A 933 -8.55 -22.30 -0.51
CA ILE A 933 -7.27 -22.99 -0.68
C ILE A 933 -6.95 -23.10 -2.17
N ASP A 934 -5.70 -22.82 -2.55
CA ASP A 934 -5.20 -23.07 -3.91
C ASP A 934 -3.69 -23.32 -3.84
N ALA A 935 -3.10 -23.87 -4.90
CA ALA A 935 -1.70 -24.23 -4.90
C ALA A 935 -1.08 -24.35 -6.31
N ASN A 936 0.26 -24.34 -6.33
CA ASN A 936 1.08 -24.44 -7.53
C ASN A 936 2.15 -25.52 -7.40
N LEU A 937 2.31 -26.36 -8.42
CA LEU A 937 3.43 -27.32 -8.46
C LEU A 937 4.60 -26.74 -9.25
N HIS A 938 5.69 -26.43 -8.55
CA HIS A 938 6.98 -26.06 -9.12
C HIS A 938 7.77 -27.30 -9.50
N LEU A 939 8.08 -27.49 -10.79
CA LEU A 939 8.80 -28.65 -11.29
C LEU A 939 10.10 -28.26 -11.99
N TRP A 940 11.20 -28.93 -11.66
CA TRP A 940 12.47 -28.82 -12.39
C TRP A 940 12.68 -30.05 -13.25
N LEU A 941 13.08 -29.90 -14.52
CA LEU A 941 13.03 -30.95 -15.54
C LEU A 941 14.42 -31.31 -16.06
N ASP A 942 14.73 -32.61 -16.18
CA ASP A 942 16.00 -33.07 -16.73
C ASP A 942 16.01 -32.92 -18.26
N SER A 943 16.73 -31.91 -18.76
CA SER A 943 16.87 -31.62 -20.18
C SER A 943 17.60 -32.71 -20.99
N LYS A 944 18.28 -33.67 -20.34
CA LYS A 944 19.00 -34.77 -21.03
C LYS A 944 18.28 -36.12 -20.95
N SER A 945 17.18 -36.21 -20.18
CA SER A 945 16.45 -37.46 -19.97
C SER A 945 14.97 -37.26 -20.27
N THR A 946 14.37 -38.11 -21.11
CA THR A 946 12.91 -38.09 -21.37
C THR A 946 12.10 -38.70 -20.24
N LYS A 947 12.73 -39.53 -19.41
CA LYS A 947 12.21 -40.11 -18.18
C LYS A 947 13.35 -40.27 -17.18
N ILE A 948 13.08 -40.07 -15.90
CA ILE A 948 14.01 -40.39 -14.80
C ILE A 948 13.43 -41.47 -13.88
N GLU A 949 14.28 -42.04 -13.04
CA GLU A 949 13.89 -42.99 -12.00
C GLU A 949 13.91 -42.32 -10.63
N GLY A 950 13.08 -42.78 -9.69
CA GLY A 950 13.11 -42.31 -8.32
C GLY A 950 12.37 -43.26 -7.37
N LYS A 951 12.56 -43.05 -6.07
CA LYS A 951 11.88 -43.81 -5.01
C LYS A 951 11.76 -42.97 -3.73
N LEU A 952 10.57 -42.93 -3.15
CA LEU A 952 10.38 -42.56 -1.75
C LEU A 952 10.99 -43.67 -0.88
N VAL A 953 11.93 -43.30 -0.01
CA VAL A 953 12.64 -44.24 0.88
C VAL A 953 11.90 -44.39 2.19
N GLU A 954 11.47 -43.27 2.76
CA GLU A 954 10.85 -43.18 4.08
C GLU A 954 9.92 -41.96 4.12
N HIS A 955 8.79 -42.08 4.80
CA HIS A 955 7.89 -40.98 5.09
C HIS A 955 7.24 -41.24 6.45
N PHE A 956 7.08 -40.18 7.23
CA PHE A 956 6.46 -40.18 8.55
C PHE A 956 5.67 -38.89 8.74
N SER A 957 4.39 -39.01 9.08
CA SER A 957 3.54 -37.95 9.59
C SER A 957 3.16 -38.32 11.02
N SER A 958 3.48 -37.48 12.01
CA SER A 958 2.99 -37.70 13.37
C SER A 958 1.50 -37.35 13.44
N PRO A 959 0.71 -38.04 14.30
CA PRO A 959 -0.58 -37.51 14.70
C PRO A 959 -0.38 -36.13 15.37
N LEU A 960 -1.43 -35.30 15.33
CA LEU A 960 -1.46 -34.01 16.01
C LEU A 960 -1.54 -34.23 17.52
N ALA A 961 -0.49 -33.85 18.26
CA ALA A 961 -0.44 -34.02 19.71
C ALA A 961 -0.99 -32.76 20.39
N VAL A 962 -2.22 -32.83 20.89
CA VAL A 962 -2.97 -31.73 21.53
C VAL A 962 -3.06 -31.94 23.03
N SER A 963 -2.90 -30.87 23.82
CA SER A 963 -3.18 -30.84 25.27
C SER A 963 -3.88 -29.54 25.64
N LEU A 964 -5.15 -29.65 26.02
CA LEU A 964 -5.97 -28.56 26.55
C LEU A 964 -6.13 -28.73 28.06
N VAL A 965 -5.93 -27.65 28.80
CA VAL A 965 -6.26 -27.49 30.22
C VAL A 965 -7.21 -26.30 30.33
N SER A 966 -8.35 -26.46 31.00
CA SER A 966 -9.33 -25.40 31.19
C SER A 966 -9.97 -25.43 32.57
N ASP A 967 -10.10 -24.26 33.18
CA ASP A 967 -10.81 -24.04 34.45
C ASP A 967 -11.72 -22.82 34.29
N PHE A 968 -13.03 -23.02 34.37
CA PHE A 968 -14.01 -21.95 34.19
C PHE A 968 -15.25 -22.15 35.06
N LYS A 969 -15.89 -21.04 35.44
CA LYS A 969 -17.09 -21.01 36.27
C LYS A 969 -18.04 -19.92 35.76
N GLY A 970 -19.06 -20.36 35.02
CA GLY A 970 -19.85 -19.45 34.19
C GLY A 970 -18.94 -18.79 33.14
N LEU A 971 -19.18 -17.52 32.87
CA LEU A 971 -18.49 -16.78 31.82
C LEU A 971 -17.05 -16.36 32.17
N ASN A 972 -16.58 -16.57 33.41
CA ASN A 972 -15.17 -16.38 33.77
C ASN A 972 -14.41 -17.70 33.67
N GLY A 973 -13.22 -17.71 33.07
CA GLY A 973 -12.41 -18.92 32.91
C GLY A 973 -11.00 -18.67 32.38
N THR A 974 -10.17 -19.72 32.44
CA THR A 974 -8.85 -19.75 31.82
C THR A 974 -8.68 -21.05 31.03
N PHE A 975 -7.98 -20.95 29.91
CA PHE A 975 -7.71 -22.04 28.98
C PHE A 975 -6.23 -21.97 28.61
N PHE A 976 -5.57 -23.12 28.57
CA PHE A 976 -4.20 -23.28 28.11
C PHE A 976 -4.14 -24.47 27.17
N ASN A 977 -3.74 -24.22 25.92
CA ASN A 977 -3.74 -25.20 24.84
C ASN A 977 -2.36 -25.27 24.22
N THR A 978 -1.78 -26.48 24.18
CA THR A 978 -0.52 -26.74 23.49
C THR A 978 -0.71 -27.80 22.43
N VAL A 979 -0.12 -27.59 21.26
CA VAL A 979 -0.23 -28.49 20.11
C VAL A 979 1.15 -28.70 19.50
N SER A 980 1.48 -29.92 19.05
CA SER A 980 2.73 -30.19 18.33
C SER A 980 2.56 -31.23 17.22
N ARG A 981 3.41 -31.13 16.19
CA ARG A 981 3.45 -32.06 15.05
C ARG A 981 4.84 -32.16 14.44
N SER A 982 5.19 -33.33 13.90
CA SER A 982 6.37 -33.55 13.08
C SER A 982 6.00 -34.30 11.80
N ILE A 983 6.49 -33.83 10.65
CA ILE A 983 6.38 -34.52 9.36
C ILE A 983 7.78 -34.62 8.77
N SER A 984 8.18 -35.80 8.30
CA SER A 984 9.46 -35.98 7.60
C SER A 984 9.34 -36.93 6.41
N SER A 985 10.12 -36.68 5.36
CA SER A 985 10.10 -37.46 4.13
C SER A 985 11.49 -37.51 3.50
N THR A 986 11.98 -38.72 3.22
CA THR A 986 13.23 -38.97 2.50
C THR A 986 12.96 -39.77 1.22
N GLY A 987 13.50 -39.29 0.10
CA GLY A 987 13.41 -39.96 -1.19
C GLY A 987 14.60 -39.61 -2.09
N TRP A 988 14.76 -40.33 -3.19
CA TRP A 988 15.78 -40.02 -4.19
C TRP A 988 15.22 -40.04 -5.62
N VAL A 989 15.85 -39.26 -6.48
CA VAL A 989 15.69 -39.33 -7.94
C VAL A 989 17.05 -39.46 -8.62
N LYS A 990 17.08 -40.08 -9.80
CA LYS A 990 18.29 -40.37 -10.59
C LYS A 990 18.17 -39.69 -11.94
N SER A 991 18.82 -38.54 -12.06
CA SER A 991 18.82 -37.67 -13.24
C SER A 991 20.20 -37.59 -13.88
N SER A 992 20.33 -36.83 -14.96
CA SER A 992 21.62 -36.49 -15.58
C SER A 992 22.54 -35.60 -14.72
N HIS A 993 22.04 -35.11 -13.57
CA HIS A 993 22.81 -34.47 -12.50
C HIS A 993 23.32 -35.47 -11.44
N GLY A 994 23.09 -36.77 -11.65
CA GLY A 994 23.38 -37.85 -10.71
C GLY A 994 22.15 -38.28 -9.89
N VAL A 995 22.41 -39.08 -8.85
CA VAL A 995 21.40 -39.38 -7.82
C VAL A 995 21.31 -38.18 -6.88
N ILE A 996 20.09 -37.70 -6.65
CA ILE A 996 19.76 -36.61 -5.74
C ILE A 996 18.87 -37.21 -4.64
N THR A 997 19.45 -37.45 -3.46
CA THR A 997 18.67 -37.83 -2.27
C THR A 997 18.24 -36.55 -1.56
N THR A 998 16.94 -36.40 -1.30
CA THR A 998 16.34 -35.30 -0.55
C THR A 998 15.70 -35.84 0.72
N ASN A 999 16.09 -35.29 1.86
CA ASN A 999 15.42 -35.43 3.15
C ASN A 999 14.79 -34.07 3.49
N TRP A 1000 13.53 -34.07 3.91
CA TRP A 1000 12.77 -32.89 4.30
C TRP A 1000 12.03 -33.14 5.62
N ILE A 1001 12.02 -32.14 6.50
CA ILE A 1001 11.41 -32.20 7.84
C ILE A 1001 10.67 -30.88 8.11
N GLN A 1002 9.40 -30.97 8.51
CA GLN A 1002 8.66 -29.92 9.19
C GLN A 1002 8.47 -30.31 10.66
N ASN A 1003 8.72 -29.38 11.59
CA ASN A 1003 8.29 -29.50 12.98
C ASN A 1003 7.48 -28.27 13.39
N PHE A 1004 6.43 -28.48 14.15
CA PHE A 1004 5.51 -27.44 14.61
C PHE A 1004 5.27 -27.57 16.12
N SER A 1005 5.19 -26.43 16.81
CA SER A 1005 4.67 -26.35 18.18
C SER A 1005 3.88 -25.06 18.36
N TYR A 1006 2.76 -25.14 19.06
CA TYR A 1006 1.82 -24.04 19.31
C TYR A 1006 1.53 -24.01 20.80
N GLU A 1007 1.47 -22.82 21.37
CA GLU A 1007 1.01 -22.56 22.73
C GLU A 1007 -0.01 -21.43 22.66
N ASN A 1008 -1.10 -21.55 23.42
CA ASN A 1008 -2.11 -20.51 23.56
C ASN A 1008 -2.61 -20.50 25.00
N SER A 1009 -2.69 -19.30 25.57
CA SER A 1009 -3.39 -19.02 26.83
C SER A 1009 -4.53 -18.06 26.54
N MET A 1010 -5.74 -18.42 26.93
CA MET A 1010 -6.93 -17.58 26.82
C MET A 1010 -7.54 -17.39 28.20
N LEU A 1011 -7.89 -16.15 28.55
CA LEU A 1011 -8.61 -15.79 29.76
C LEU A 1011 -9.94 -15.14 29.36
N MET A 1012 -11.02 -15.66 29.93
CA MET A 1012 -12.33 -14.99 29.96
C MET A 1012 -12.53 -14.44 31.37
N GLY A 1013 -12.83 -13.15 31.49
CA GLY A 1013 -12.99 -12.44 32.75
C GLY A 1013 -14.18 -11.51 32.72
N LYS A 1014 -14.41 -10.78 33.82
CA LYS A 1014 -15.48 -9.77 33.95
C LYS A 1014 -16.90 -10.29 33.68
N ASN A 1015 -17.13 -11.60 33.76
CA ASN A 1015 -18.36 -12.30 33.33
C ASN A 1015 -18.56 -12.38 31.81
N GLY A 1016 -17.49 -12.43 31.03
CA GLY A 1016 -17.50 -12.52 29.56
C GLY A 1016 -16.95 -11.25 28.92
N ASP A 1017 -17.20 -10.10 29.54
CA ASP A 1017 -16.82 -8.76 29.09
C ASP A 1017 -15.29 -8.54 28.94
N LEU A 1018 -14.44 -9.51 29.26
CA LEU A 1018 -12.99 -9.45 29.05
C LEU A 1018 -12.49 -10.77 28.46
N GLN A 1019 -11.94 -10.71 27.25
CA GLN A 1019 -11.12 -11.77 26.66
C GLN A 1019 -9.65 -11.32 26.63
N ILE A 1020 -8.72 -12.20 26.98
CA ILE A 1020 -7.29 -12.02 26.71
C ILE A 1020 -6.80 -13.29 26.05
N VAL A 1021 -6.11 -13.19 24.91
CA VAL A 1021 -5.44 -14.30 24.23
C VAL A 1021 -3.94 -14.00 24.17
N ASN A 1022 -3.11 -15.01 24.39
CA ASN A 1022 -1.67 -14.94 24.17
C ASN A 1022 -1.20 -16.27 23.57
N GLN A 1023 -0.80 -16.22 22.30
CA GLN A 1023 -0.57 -17.32 21.39
C GLN A 1023 0.81 -17.22 20.74
N ILE A 1024 1.50 -18.36 20.61
CA ILE A 1024 2.79 -18.49 19.94
C ILE A 1024 2.76 -19.74 19.06
N ILE A 1025 3.18 -19.60 17.80
CA ILE A 1025 3.45 -20.72 16.88
C ILE A 1025 4.94 -20.73 16.57
N HIS A 1026 5.61 -21.86 16.73
CA HIS A 1026 6.92 -22.13 16.14
C HIS A 1026 6.79 -23.12 14.98
N PHE A 1027 7.50 -22.84 13.89
CA PHE A 1027 7.54 -23.68 12.69
C PHE A 1027 8.98 -23.80 12.17
N ASN A 1028 9.49 -25.02 12.13
CA ASN A 1028 10.85 -25.34 11.70
C ASN A 1028 10.82 -26.21 10.44
N ASP A 1029 11.31 -25.67 9.31
CA ASP A 1029 11.38 -26.32 8.00
C ASP A 1029 12.85 -26.55 7.59
N THR A 1030 13.21 -27.80 7.34
CA THR A 1030 14.58 -28.19 6.99
C THR A 1030 14.61 -29.13 5.78
N VAL A 1031 15.27 -28.69 4.71
CA VAL A 1031 15.55 -29.47 3.48
C VAL A 1031 17.05 -29.77 3.39
N HIS A 1032 17.40 -31.03 3.23
CA HIS A 1032 18.75 -31.50 2.91
C HIS A 1032 18.75 -32.31 1.62
N ALA A 1033 19.36 -31.77 0.56
CA ALA A 1033 19.52 -32.47 -0.72
C ALA A 1033 21.01 -32.74 -1.03
N ARG A 1034 21.30 -33.96 -1.49
CA ARG A 1034 22.66 -34.42 -1.82
C ARG A 1034 22.72 -34.94 -3.26
N PRO A 1035 22.91 -34.07 -4.27
CA PRO A 1035 23.47 -34.48 -5.56
C PRO A 1035 24.94 -34.91 -5.41
N SER A 1036 25.44 -35.72 -6.35
CA SER A 1036 26.75 -36.41 -6.26
C SER A 1036 28.00 -35.52 -6.41
N SER A 1037 27.88 -34.20 -6.23
CA SER A 1037 29.00 -33.24 -6.34
C SER A 1037 28.91 -32.01 -5.41
N SER A 1038 27.82 -31.83 -4.66
CA SER A 1038 27.64 -30.72 -3.72
C SER A 1038 26.55 -31.04 -2.71
N VAL A 1039 26.65 -30.50 -1.48
CA VAL A 1039 25.52 -30.53 -0.54
C VAL A 1039 24.68 -29.26 -0.69
N TYR A 1040 23.36 -29.42 -0.62
CA TYR A 1040 22.39 -28.35 -0.46
C TYR A 1040 21.69 -28.52 0.89
N SER A 1041 21.66 -27.46 1.70
CA SER A 1041 20.76 -27.37 2.85
C SER A 1041 19.92 -26.09 2.80
N THR A 1042 18.75 -26.12 3.40
CA THR A 1042 17.98 -24.93 3.78
C THR A 1042 17.27 -25.25 5.07
N GLU A 1043 17.34 -24.33 6.02
CA GLU A 1043 16.79 -24.42 7.38
C GLU A 1043 16.04 -23.11 7.62
N SER A 1044 14.83 -23.17 8.16
CA SER A 1044 13.94 -22.04 8.34
C SER A 1044 13.16 -22.19 9.63
N HIS A 1045 13.53 -21.43 10.66
CA HIS A 1045 12.84 -21.37 11.94
C HIS A 1045 11.99 -20.11 12.01
N LYS A 1046 10.66 -20.26 12.02
CA LYS A 1046 9.70 -19.18 12.14
C LYS A 1046 9.04 -19.17 13.51
N THR A 1047 8.72 -17.98 13.99
CA THR A 1047 7.85 -17.77 15.15
C THR A 1047 6.75 -16.79 14.78
N PHE A 1048 5.51 -17.11 15.14
CA PHE A 1048 4.35 -16.22 14.99
C PHE A 1048 3.75 -15.97 16.37
N ASP A 1049 3.82 -14.74 16.86
CA ASP A 1049 3.28 -14.34 18.17
C ASP A 1049 1.97 -13.59 17.98
N LEU A 1050 1.00 -13.79 18.87
CA LEU A 1050 -0.21 -12.99 19.00
C LEU A 1050 -0.57 -12.80 20.48
N TYR A 1051 -0.43 -11.58 20.99
CA TYR A 1051 -1.16 -11.11 22.17
C TYR A 1051 -2.42 -10.37 21.71
N LEU A 1052 -3.53 -10.59 22.40
CA LEU A 1052 -4.77 -9.85 22.27
C LEU A 1052 -5.36 -9.64 23.67
N TYR A 1053 -5.78 -8.42 23.94
CA TYR A 1053 -6.70 -8.00 24.99
C TYR A 1053 -7.94 -7.50 24.25
N TYR A 1054 -9.14 -7.91 24.66
CA TYR A 1054 -10.43 -7.38 24.24
C TYR A 1054 -11.34 -7.27 25.46
N LYS A 1055 -11.98 -6.14 25.68
CA LYS A 1055 -12.70 -5.88 26.95
C LYS A 1055 -13.90 -4.98 26.78
N ASP A 1056 -15.07 -5.56 26.55
CA ASP A 1056 -16.39 -4.93 26.58
C ASP A 1056 -16.79 -4.31 27.93
N LEU A 1057 -17.87 -3.52 27.93
CA LEU A 1057 -18.59 -2.96 29.08
C LEU A 1057 -19.95 -2.40 28.63
N ASP A 1058 -21.09 -3.07 28.87
CA ASP A 1058 -22.41 -2.41 28.78
C ASP A 1058 -22.61 -1.40 29.92
N TYR A 1059 -22.72 -0.11 29.60
CA TYR A 1059 -23.02 0.98 30.55
C TYR A 1059 -24.50 1.05 30.93
N GLY A 1060 -25.36 0.22 30.33
CA GLY A 1060 -26.80 0.37 30.43
C GLY A 1060 -27.32 1.44 29.47
N ASN A 1061 -28.65 1.49 29.32
CA ASN A 1061 -29.30 1.97 28.10
C ASN A 1061 -28.76 1.29 26.81
N GLY A 1062 -28.00 0.19 26.96
CA GLY A 1062 -27.33 -0.58 25.93
C GLY A 1062 -26.05 0.04 25.36
N THR A 1063 -25.48 1.07 26.01
CA THR A 1063 -24.21 1.63 25.52
C THR A 1063 -23.03 0.80 25.98
N SER A 1064 -22.60 -0.19 25.18
CA SER A 1064 -21.33 -0.92 25.36
C SER A 1064 -20.08 -0.05 25.21
N VAL A 1065 -18.90 -0.57 25.57
CA VAL A 1065 -17.56 0.04 25.52
C VAL A 1065 -16.50 -1.05 25.57
N SER A 1066 -16.13 -1.58 24.40
CA SER A 1066 -14.98 -2.49 24.34
C SER A 1066 -13.61 -1.79 24.39
N SER A 1067 -12.54 -2.54 24.59
CA SER A 1067 -11.20 -2.00 24.87
C SER A 1067 -10.15 -3.04 24.58
N GLU A 1068 -9.22 -2.75 23.69
CA GLU A 1068 -8.43 -3.77 23.05
C GLU A 1068 -7.00 -3.33 22.81
N ASN A 1069 -6.05 -4.15 23.23
CA ASN A 1069 -4.64 -3.96 22.94
C ASN A 1069 -4.13 -5.27 22.32
N PHE A 1070 -3.20 -5.23 21.40
CA PHE A 1070 -2.64 -6.46 20.83
C PHE A 1070 -1.13 -6.31 20.62
N THR A 1071 -0.45 -7.44 20.48
CA THR A 1071 0.87 -7.53 19.84
C THR A 1071 0.84 -8.65 18.83
N LEU A 1072 1.34 -8.44 17.62
CA LEU A 1072 1.46 -9.49 16.60
C LEU A 1072 2.89 -9.54 16.09
N GLY A 1073 3.49 -10.73 16.09
CA GLY A 1073 4.89 -10.95 15.73
C GLY A 1073 5.03 -11.95 14.60
N PHE A 1074 5.87 -11.66 13.62
CA PHE A 1074 6.40 -12.62 12.65
C PHE A 1074 7.92 -12.58 12.71
N PHE A 1075 8.53 -13.74 12.96
CA PHE A 1075 9.97 -13.90 12.97
C PHE A 1075 10.36 -15.04 12.03
N GLU A 1076 11.50 -14.91 11.33
CA GLU A 1076 12.07 -15.97 10.48
C GLU A 1076 13.61 -15.93 10.59
N ASN A 1077 14.22 -16.98 11.13
CA ASN A 1077 15.65 -17.21 11.03
C ASN A 1077 15.91 -18.29 9.98
N ARG A 1078 16.59 -17.92 8.89
CA ARG A 1078 16.84 -18.80 7.74
C ARG A 1078 18.34 -19.02 7.55
N SER A 1079 18.76 -20.26 7.40
CA SER A 1079 20.12 -20.64 7.01
C SER A 1079 20.09 -21.48 5.73
N LYS A 1080 21.12 -21.36 4.90
CA LYS A 1080 21.21 -22.06 3.62
C LYS A 1080 22.67 -22.22 3.19
N ASP A 1081 23.07 -23.47 2.99
CA ASP A 1081 24.43 -23.86 2.59
C ASP A 1081 24.40 -24.61 1.24
N VAL A 1082 25.35 -24.27 0.36
CA VAL A 1082 25.31 -24.63 -1.07
C VAL A 1082 26.74 -24.83 -1.60
N GLY A 1083 27.31 -26.01 -1.39
CA GLY A 1083 28.66 -26.38 -1.82
C GLY A 1083 29.78 -25.61 -1.09
N PHE A 1084 30.07 -24.39 -1.55
CA PHE A 1084 31.01 -23.45 -0.91
C PHE A 1084 30.35 -22.10 -0.52
N GLY A 1085 29.05 -21.93 -0.81
CA GLY A 1085 28.31 -20.69 -0.57
C GLY A 1085 27.37 -20.79 0.61
N PHE A 1086 27.67 -20.07 1.69
CA PHE A 1086 26.86 -20.01 2.91
C PHE A 1086 26.09 -18.70 3.03
N SER A 1087 24.81 -18.78 3.37
CA SER A 1087 23.92 -17.63 3.54
C SER A 1087 23.06 -17.76 4.79
N LYS A 1088 22.83 -16.63 5.47
CA LYS A 1088 21.85 -16.50 6.55
C LYS A 1088 20.93 -15.30 6.33
N GLY A 1089 19.76 -15.36 6.92
CA GLY A 1089 18.87 -14.24 7.17
C GLY A 1089 18.20 -14.36 8.52
N SER A 1090 17.89 -13.23 9.13
CA SER A 1090 17.05 -13.13 10.32
C SER A 1090 15.97 -12.09 10.04
N LEU A 1091 14.78 -12.31 10.57
CA LEU A 1091 13.61 -11.45 10.48
C LEU A 1091 12.99 -11.37 11.86
N SER A 1092 12.75 -10.15 12.33
CA SER A 1092 11.83 -9.80 13.39
C SER A 1092 10.87 -8.74 12.86
N ASN A 1093 9.59 -8.98 13.00
CA ASN A 1093 8.52 -8.09 12.58
C ASN A 1093 7.50 -8.07 13.72
N VAL A 1094 7.42 -6.98 14.49
CA VAL A 1094 6.67 -6.95 15.76
C VAL A 1094 5.79 -5.74 15.79
N GLN A 1095 4.50 -5.95 15.91
CA GLN A 1095 3.41 -5.01 15.82
C GLN A 1095 2.69 -4.92 17.15
N ASN A 1096 2.28 -3.75 17.61
CA ASN A 1096 1.67 -3.56 18.92
C ASN A 1096 0.62 -2.47 18.83
N GLY A 1097 -0.63 -2.72 19.17
CA GLY A 1097 -1.65 -1.69 19.25
C GLY A 1097 -2.31 -1.59 20.59
N GLN A 1098 -2.93 -0.43 20.80
CA GLN A 1098 -3.70 -0.16 22.00
C GLN A 1098 -4.86 0.78 21.71
N GLY A 1099 -6.09 0.31 21.95
CA GLY A 1099 -7.31 1.01 21.62
C GLY A 1099 -8.55 0.71 22.46
N TYR A 1100 -9.65 1.37 22.09
CA TYR A 1100 -10.95 1.27 22.75
C TYR A 1100 -12.10 1.53 21.80
N LEU A 1101 -13.32 1.27 22.32
CA LEU A 1101 -14.64 1.23 21.73
C LEU A 1101 -15.71 1.75 22.72
N VAL A 1102 -16.93 1.98 22.22
CA VAL A 1102 -18.23 2.35 22.81
C VAL A 1102 -19.34 1.62 22.01
N ALA A 1103 -20.64 1.89 22.21
CA ALA A 1103 -21.71 1.27 21.42
C ALA A 1103 -23.08 2.02 21.44
N SER A 1104 -23.68 2.53 20.35
CA SER A 1104 -25.09 2.97 20.22
C SER A 1104 -26.04 2.76 18.89
N ASN A 1105 -26.85 1.62 18.70
CA ASN A 1105 -28.14 1.13 17.98
C ASN A 1105 -28.34 -0.32 17.23
N ASN A 1106 -27.63 -1.46 17.55
CA ASN A 1106 -26.74 -2.48 16.81
C ASN A 1106 -25.86 -2.21 15.49
N SER A 1107 -24.70 -1.48 15.56
CA SER A 1107 -24.34 -0.16 14.76
C SER A 1107 -22.72 -0.21 14.84
N LEU A 1108 -21.93 0.66 14.14
CA LEU A 1108 -20.69 1.31 14.58
C LEU A 1108 -20.68 2.89 14.76
N VAL A 1109 -20.05 3.52 15.77
CA VAL A 1109 -19.91 5.02 15.97
C VAL A 1109 -18.60 5.44 16.72
N SER A 1110 -18.31 4.97 17.94
CA SER A 1110 -17.19 5.37 18.86
C SER A 1110 -16.02 4.43 19.43
N GLY A 1111 -14.69 4.63 19.20
CA GLY A 1111 -13.45 4.06 19.78
C GLY A 1111 -12.08 4.68 19.31
N LEU A 1112 -10.95 4.64 20.04
CA LEU A 1112 -9.61 5.05 19.52
C LEU A 1112 -8.54 3.99 19.80
N GLY A 1113 -7.60 3.73 18.89
CA GLY A 1113 -6.49 2.80 19.08
C GLY A 1113 -5.28 2.84 18.14
N SER A 1114 -4.11 3.07 18.73
CA SER A 1114 -2.79 3.15 18.09
C SER A 1114 -2.32 1.80 17.56
N THR A 1115 -1.22 1.83 16.80
CA THR A 1115 -0.19 0.80 16.74
C THR A 1115 1.22 1.32 16.53
N GLN A 1116 2.18 0.47 16.88
CA GLN A 1116 3.55 0.52 16.45
C GLN A 1116 4.01 -0.86 15.93
N GLN A 1117 4.48 -0.95 14.69
CA GLN A 1117 5.34 -2.07 14.30
C GLN A 1117 6.81 -1.70 14.39
N VAL A 1118 7.65 -2.72 14.29
CA VAL A 1118 9.09 -2.65 14.26
C VAL A 1118 9.52 -3.80 13.37
N TYR A 1119 10.33 -3.53 12.35
CA TYR A 1119 10.81 -4.58 11.46
C TYR A 1119 12.28 -4.49 11.24
N LYS A 1120 12.87 -5.67 11.22
CA LYS A 1120 14.29 -5.86 11.16
C LYS A 1120 14.54 -7.12 10.38
N TYR A 1121 15.22 -6.97 9.25
CA TYR A 1121 15.74 -8.09 8.48
C TYR A 1121 17.26 -7.98 8.39
N ASP A 1122 17.98 -8.94 8.96
CA ASP A 1122 19.44 -9.02 8.91
C ASP A 1122 19.86 -10.21 8.03
N GLY A 1123 19.87 -9.98 6.71
CA GLY A 1123 20.29 -10.91 5.67
C GLY A 1123 21.72 -10.70 5.19
N SER A 1124 22.36 -11.81 4.81
CA SER A 1124 23.71 -11.85 4.23
C SER A 1124 23.87 -11.02 2.95
N ASP A 1125 22.84 -10.98 2.09
CA ASP A 1125 22.78 -10.10 0.91
C ASP A 1125 22.18 -8.72 1.20
N LEU A 1126 21.49 -8.55 2.33
CA LEU A 1126 20.63 -7.41 2.62
C LEU A 1126 20.32 -7.32 4.12
N CYS A 1127 20.71 -6.22 4.76
CA CYS A 1127 20.15 -5.83 6.05
C CYS A 1127 19.18 -4.67 5.88
N TYR A 1128 18.16 -4.56 6.73
CA TYR A 1128 17.04 -3.65 6.58
C TYR A 1128 16.38 -3.41 7.95
N PHE A 1129 15.98 -2.18 8.32
CA PHE A 1129 15.37 -1.88 9.62
C PHE A 1129 14.30 -0.77 9.60
N ARG A 1130 13.48 -0.76 10.65
CA ARG A 1130 12.25 -0.01 10.77
C ARG A 1130 11.66 0.00 12.19
N ASN A 1131 11.07 1.12 12.63
CA ASN A 1131 10.42 1.28 13.95
C ASN A 1131 9.47 2.49 13.97
N VAL A 1132 8.21 2.33 14.42
CA VAL A 1132 7.13 2.67 13.48
C VAL A 1132 5.73 2.86 14.17
N SER A 1133 5.45 3.95 14.93
CA SER A 1133 4.22 4.19 15.76
C SER A 1133 3.21 5.26 15.27
N SER A 1134 1.98 5.25 15.80
CA SER A 1134 0.79 5.90 15.20
C SER A 1134 -0.29 6.46 16.13
N LEU A 1135 -1.25 7.20 15.56
CA LEU A 1135 -2.52 7.49 16.25
C LEU A 1135 -3.74 7.89 15.40
N ASN A 1136 -3.78 7.79 14.06
CA ASN A 1136 -4.88 8.10 13.07
C ASN A 1136 -4.33 7.81 11.62
N TYR A 1137 -4.61 8.58 10.54
CA TYR A 1137 -4.21 8.43 9.09
C TYR A 1137 -2.88 8.97 8.45
N THR A 1138 -2.03 9.66 9.18
CA THR A 1138 -0.96 10.58 8.77
C THR A 1138 0.14 10.72 9.90
N ILE A 1139 1.32 10.08 9.91
CA ILE A 1139 2.08 9.56 11.12
C ILE A 1139 2.15 10.25 12.53
N LEU A 1140 2.29 9.44 13.62
CA LEU A 1140 3.14 9.75 14.82
C LEU A 1140 4.68 9.58 14.65
N TYR A 1141 5.31 8.38 14.50
CA TYR A 1141 6.66 8.29 13.86
C TYR A 1141 7.03 6.96 13.11
N ASP A 1142 8.12 6.97 12.31
CA ASP A 1142 8.78 5.82 11.63
C ASP A 1142 10.26 6.04 11.33
N ASP A 1143 11.15 5.66 12.25
CA ASP A 1143 12.55 5.55 11.88
C ASP A 1143 12.78 4.32 11.00
N VAL A 1144 13.51 4.53 9.90
CA VAL A 1144 13.76 3.57 8.85
C VAL A 1144 15.23 3.49 8.51
N GLY A 1145 16.00 3.14 9.53
CA GLY A 1145 17.42 2.83 9.42
C GLY A 1145 17.72 1.47 8.80
N ASN A 1146 18.94 0.98 9.02
CA ASN A 1146 19.41 -0.29 8.47
C ASN A 1146 20.45 -0.92 9.42
N THR A 1147 20.22 -2.14 9.89
CA THR A 1147 20.79 -2.68 11.14
C THR A 1147 22.25 -3.15 11.12
N CYS A 1148 22.89 -3.22 9.96
CA CYS A 1148 24.26 -3.74 9.84
C CYS A 1148 25.34 -2.67 10.03
N HIS A 1149 25.77 -2.46 11.28
CA HIS A 1149 27.06 -1.81 11.57
C HIS A 1149 28.23 -2.64 11.00
N LYS A 1150 29.03 -2.06 10.11
CA LYS A 1150 30.28 -2.67 9.62
C LYS A 1150 31.38 -2.59 10.70
N GLY A 1151 31.36 -3.53 11.64
CA GLY A 1151 32.53 -3.85 12.46
C GLY A 1151 33.70 -4.27 11.57
N ARG A 1152 34.92 -3.76 11.85
CA ARG A 1152 36.14 -4.15 11.14
C ARG A 1152 36.36 -5.67 11.28
N LYS A 1153 36.39 -6.40 10.15
CA LYS A 1153 37.25 -7.59 10.05
C LYS A 1153 38.62 -7.13 9.59
N SER A 1154 39.63 -7.44 10.39
CA SER A 1154 41.05 -7.16 10.11
C SER A 1154 41.55 -7.99 8.94
N HIS A 1155 42.55 -7.48 8.22
CA HIS A 1155 43.36 -8.32 7.34
C HIS A 1155 44.10 -9.38 8.14
N SER A 1156 44.05 -10.62 7.68
CA SER A 1156 45.04 -11.66 7.93
C SER A 1156 45.35 -12.29 6.58
N ALA A 1157 46.50 -11.94 5.98
CA ALA A 1157 46.88 -12.41 4.65
C ALA A 1157 47.49 -13.81 4.70
N LEU A 1158 47.23 -14.61 3.68
CA LEU A 1158 47.92 -15.85 3.33
C LEU A 1158 47.74 -16.06 1.82
N GLY A 1159 48.80 -15.83 1.04
CA GLY A 1159 48.75 -15.72 -0.43
C GLY A 1159 48.72 -14.27 -0.89
#